data_AF-A0A953EWX4-F1
#
_entry.id   AF-A0A953EWX4-F1
#
_cell.length_a   1.000
_cell.length_b   1.000
_cell.length_c   1.000
_cell.angle_alpha   90.00
_cell.angle_beta   90.00
_cell.angle_gamma   90.00
#
_symmetry.space_group_name_H-M   'P 1'
#
loop_
_entity.id
_entity.type
_entity.pdbx_description
1 polymer ?
#
loop_
_entity_poly.entity_id
_entity_poly.type
_entity_poly.pdbx_seq_one_letter_code
_entity_poly.pdbx_strand_id
1 'polypeptide(L)'
;MSRRANPFQRGLGTAGHALPSFCALWLSIVCSTAPAKAEPPPTAAAIDFDHQIAPILVRRCLGCHNASERSGGLLLETRGGLMQGGDSGPAFDDSQPGASLLLARVEAGEMPPPVEDKPTPMPTSEIELIRAWVKGGAVWSAARALSPYEFGTEKRAGLDWWSLQPVNRVDPPSVSTTDRVTNPVDRFVLARLEAAGLSLAPRAERRTIIRRLYEDLIGLPPTYEEIEAFAADESPGAYDALVDRLLASPHFGERWGRFWLDLARFADTCGYERDQEKPHAWRYRDWVIDAINRDLPFDDFVRQQLAGDELPDASEQTVIATGFLRLGAWNDEPNDPLEYKYERLDDLIHTTTTAFLGLTVRCARCHDHKFDPIRQTDYYRIAAVFWAGHVEPREAALLGGPNRDELGYDVLGYTDRSPAPPPLQLLRKGDPARPEQEVAPGYLSCVGALDRAMSPPPDDAKTSHRRRQLAEWIVDPQNPLTARVAVNRLWQHHFGAGLVRTPDNVGFAGDRPTHPQLLDWLAHELVAGGWRMKRMHKLLVMSETYRQSSIHPRHADLAVQDADNQLWWHARRRRLDAEALRDALLSVAGQLDPAVGGPSFRPDISPEALEGLSRKNAAGQPSPPEQQRRRSVYMFSQRSLLAPLMTVFDFCDTTQPCAQRDVTIVAPQALALLNNAFAHQMSAALAERAMSTDDNAAIVRLWQLALGRRPSDTERAAAHEHLLTQTRHYQTATSSEQSNNSRRLALLSLSHVLLNCNEFLYVD
;
A
#
# COMPACT_ATOMS: atom_id res chain seq x y z
N MET A 1 66.40 4.39 8.97
CA MET A 1 65.22 4.89 8.22
C MET A 1 64.19 5.39 9.24
N SER A 2 64.48 6.50 9.91
CA SER A 2 64.12 7.88 9.54
C SER A 2 62.61 8.15 9.62
N ARG A 3 62.20 8.65 10.80
CA ARG A 3 61.09 9.58 11.00
C ARG A 3 61.28 10.83 10.13
N ARG A 4 60.19 11.47 9.70
CA ARG A 4 59.97 12.90 9.28
C ARG A 4 58.74 12.90 8.33
N ALA A 5 57.81 13.85 8.33
CA ALA A 5 57.66 15.11 9.05
C ALA A 5 56.18 15.57 9.03
N ASN A 6 55.81 16.27 10.11
CA ASN A 6 54.75 17.29 10.29
C ASN A 6 54.94 18.46 9.26
N PRO A 7 54.05 19.48 9.05
CA PRO A 7 53.53 20.37 10.12
C PRO A 7 52.29 21.30 9.91
N PHE A 8 51.89 21.98 11.01
CA PHE A 8 51.12 23.25 11.19
C PHE A 8 49.61 23.27 10.83
N GLN A 9 48.64 23.57 11.71
CA GLN A 9 48.54 24.43 12.90
C GLN A 9 49.01 25.89 12.74
N ARG A 10 48.08 26.77 12.41
CA ARG A 10 48.00 28.20 12.82
C ARG A 10 46.58 28.36 13.36
N GLY A 11 46.26 28.92 14.52
CA GLY A 11 46.92 29.93 15.33
C GLY A 11 45.83 30.97 15.63
N LEU A 12 45.01 30.75 16.66
CA LEU A 12 44.04 31.73 17.15
C LEU A 12 44.62 32.37 18.42
N GLY A 13 45.02 33.63 18.27
CA GLY A 13 45.56 34.46 19.32
C GLY A 13 44.50 34.89 20.31
N THR A 14 44.92 34.98 21.57
CA THR A 14 44.23 35.58 22.69
C THR A 14 44.40 37.11 22.65
N ALA A 15 43.29 37.83 22.80
CA ALA A 15 43.27 39.17 23.39
C ALA A 15 41.84 39.44 23.91
N GLY A 16 41.71 39.56 25.23
CA GLY A 16 40.45 39.97 25.86
C GLY A 16 40.22 41.48 25.76
N HIS A 17 38.96 41.90 25.92
CA HIS A 17 38.47 42.68 27.07
C HIS A 17 37.04 43.18 26.82
N ALA A 18 36.23 43.09 27.88
CA ALA A 18 35.08 43.93 28.25
C ALA A 18 33.85 44.01 27.32
N LEU A 19 32.73 43.46 27.81
CA LEU A 19 31.38 43.91 27.46
C LEU A 19 30.62 44.28 28.75
N PRO A 20 29.84 45.38 28.74
CA PRO A 20 29.30 46.00 29.94
C PRO A 20 28.01 45.34 30.42
N SER A 21 27.85 45.35 31.74
CA SER A 21 26.58 45.12 32.41
C SER A 21 25.57 46.19 32.02
N PHE A 22 24.39 45.80 31.54
CA PHE A 22 23.18 46.62 31.67
C PHE A 22 22.00 45.76 32.12
N CYS A 23 21.42 46.21 33.23
CA CYS A 23 20.28 45.65 33.94
C CYS A 23 19.04 45.56 33.04
N ALA A 24 18.38 44.40 33.06
CA ALA A 24 16.98 44.28 32.67
C ALA A 24 16.17 43.91 33.93
N LEU A 25 15.38 44.88 34.39
CA LEU A 25 14.36 44.74 35.43
C LEU A 25 13.42 43.57 35.09
N TRP A 26 13.43 42.53 35.91
CA TRP A 26 12.34 41.56 35.95
C TRP A 26 11.27 42.06 36.91
N LEU A 27 10.15 42.52 36.36
CA LEU A 27 8.93 42.76 37.13
C LEU A 27 8.45 41.43 37.72
N SER A 28 8.51 41.31 39.04
CA SER A 28 7.93 40.20 39.78
C SER A 28 6.41 40.38 39.84
N ILE A 29 5.69 39.76 38.91
CA ILE A 29 4.25 39.52 39.08
C ILE A 29 4.13 38.33 40.03
N VAL A 30 3.79 38.62 41.28
CA VAL A 30 3.37 37.63 42.28
C VAL A 30 2.00 37.10 41.84
N CYS A 31 2.01 36.02 41.06
CA CYS A 31 0.82 35.21 40.85
C CYS A 31 0.71 34.26 42.06
N SER A 32 -0.17 34.60 42.99
CA SER A 32 -0.59 33.73 44.09
C SER A 32 -1.31 32.51 43.52
N THR A 33 -0.56 31.45 43.24
CA THR A 33 -1.10 30.13 43.01
C THR A 33 -1.65 29.61 44.33
N ALA A 34 -2.98 29.60 44.47
CA ALA A 34 -3.63 28.78 45.47
C ALA A 34 -3.14 27.32 45.27
N PRO A 35 -2.78 26.59 46.34
CA PRO A 35 -2.42 25.19 46.20
C PRO A 35 -3.61 24.46 45.60
N ALA A 36 -3.39 23.80 44.46
CA ALA A 36 -4.33 22.83 43.94
C ALA A 36 -4.63 21.83 45.08
N LYS A 37 -5.88 21.79 45.53
CA LYS A 37 -6.36 20.77 46.44
C LYS A 37 -6.03 19.43 45.79
N ALA A 38 -5.11 18.68 46.39
CA ALA A 38 -4.91 17.28 46.04
C ALA A 38 -6.27 16.59 46.12
N GLU A 39 -6.69 15.97 45.01
CA GLU A 39 -7.80 15.04 45.07
C GLU A 39 -7.47 13.96 46.11
N PRO A 40 -8.44 13.58 46.96
CA PRO A 40 -8.22 12.54 47.94
C PRO A 40 -7.83 11.24 47.20
N PRO A 41 -6.93 10.42 47.78
CA PRO A 41 -6.63 9.11 47.21
C PRO A 41 -7.93 8.32 47.05
N PRO A 42 -8.11 7.56 45.95
CA PRO A 42 -9.31 6.76 45.77
C PRO A 42 -9.46 5.84 46.99
N THR A 43 -10.54 6.04 47.73
CA THR A 43 -11.04 5.07 48.72
C THR A 43 -11.17 3.71 48.04
N ALA A 44 -10.95 2.63 48.79
CA ALA A 44 -10.95 1.22 48.36
C ALA A 44 -12.21 0.76 47.59
N ALA A 45 -12.42 1.31 46.40
CA ALA A 45 -13.11 0.66 45.32
C ALA A 45 -12.26 -0.55 44.94
N ALA A 46 -12.89 -1.72 44.79
CA ALA A 46 -12.20 -2.94 44.41
C ALA A 46 -11.38 -2.67 43.15
N ILE A 47 -10.05 -2.87 43.23
CA ILE A 47 -9.17 -2.75 42.07
C ILE A 47 -9.71 -3.69 40.99
N ASP A 48 -10.00 -3.14 39.81
CA ASP A 48 -10.42 -3.92 38.66
C ASP A 48 -9.20 -4.60 38.07
N PHE A 49 -9.10 -5.91 38.29
CA PHE A 49 -7.98 -6.70 37.78
C PHE A 49 -7.83 -6.58 36.26
N ASP A 50 -8.93 -6.64 35.51
CA ASP A 50 -8.92 -6.73 34.05
C ASP A 50 -8.50 -5.40 33.41
N HIS A 51 -8.97 -4.29 33.96
CA HIS A 51 -8.69 -2.96 33.39
C HIS A 51 -7.43 -2.31 33.98
N GLN A 52 -7.07 -2.63 35.22
CA GLN A 52 -5.99 -1.91 35.93
C GLN A 52 -4.74 -2.75 36.16
N ILE A 53 -4.84 -4.07 36.36
CA ILE A 53 -3.69 -4.91 36.75
C ILE A 53 -3.20 -5.79 35.60
N ALA A 54 -4.10 -6.46 34.88
CA ALA A 54 -3.76 -7.29 33.74
C ALA A 54 -2.89 -6.56 32.70
N PRO A 55 -3.17 -5.29 32.32
CA PRO A 55 -2.30 -4.55 31.41
C PRO A 55 -0.89 -4.35 31.96
N ILE A 56 -0.74 -4.16 33.28
CA ILE A 56 0.57 -3.98 33.92
C ILE A 56 1.34 -5.30 33.88
N LEU A 57 0.72 -6.40 34.30
CA LEU A 57 1.35 -7.73 34.30
C LEU A 57 1.78 -8.14 32.89
N VAL A 58 0.92 -7.94 31.88
CA VAL A 58 1.22 -8.27 30.49
C VAL A 58 2.37 -7.41 29.95
N ARG A 59 2.37 -6.10 30.20
CA ARG A 59 3.38 -5.17 29.65
C ARG A 59 4.74 -5.26 30.36
N ARG A 60 4.75 -5.52 31.66
CA ARG A 60 5.95 -5.44 32.51
C ARG A 60 6.52 -6.81 32.87
N CYS A 61 5.69 -7.85 32.96
CA CYS A 61 6.09 -9.12 33.57
C CYS A 61 6.05 -10.30 32.59
N LEU A 62 5.03 -10.40 31.73
CA LEU A 62 4.86 -11.55 30.84
C LEU A 62 5.89 -11.64 29.70
N GLY A 63 6.81 -10.69 29.57
CA GLY A 63 7.98 -10.87 28.71
C GLY A 63 8.92 -11.99 29.19
N CYS A 64 8.98 -12.25 30.50
CA CYS A 64 9.89 -13.22 31.12
C CYS A 64 9.19 -14.26 32.03
N HIS A 65 7.90 -14.08 32.32
CA HIS A 65 7.14 -14.92 33.26
C HIS A 65 5.85 -15.48 32.64
N ASN A 66 5.98 -16.18 31.51
CA ASN A 66 4.89 -16.78 30.74
C ASN A 66 5.10 -18.30 30.54
N ALA A 67 4.19 -19.00 29.85
CA ALA A 67 4.31 -20.44 29.66
C ALA A 67 5.59 -20.88 28.93
N SER A 68 6.07 -20.08 27.98
CA SER A 68 7.22 -20.36 27.11
C SER A 68 8.56 -19.88 27.69
N GLU A 69 8.54 -18.82 28.50
CA GLU A 69 9.71 -18.24 29.17
C GLU A 69 9.38 -18.05 30.66
N ARG A 70 10.02 -18.85 31.52
CA ARG A 70 9.78 -18.92 32.97
C ARG A 70 11.02 -18.53 33.74
N SER A 71 11.48 -17.29 33.56
CA SER A 71 12.62 -16.77 34.31
C SER A 71 12.37 -16.88 35.81
N GLY A 72 13.33 -17.47 36.54
CA GLY A 72 13.19 -17.77 37.96
C GLY A 72 12.07 -18.74 38.32
N GLY A 73 11.62 -19.58 37.37
CA GLY A 73 10.56 -20.57 37.56
C GLY A 73 9.14 -20.00 37.67
N LEU A 74 8.98 -18.68 37.59
CA LEU A 74 7.73 -17.97 37.88
C LEU A 74 6.81 -17.89 36.64
N LEU A 75 5.51 -18.18 36.86
CA LEU A 75 4.44 -18.06 35.87
C LEU A 75 3.41 -17.02 36.32
N LEU A 76 3.21 -15.94 35.56
CA LEU A 76 2.27 -14.86 35.90
C LEU A 76 1.05 -14.79 34.98
N GLU A 77 0.78 -15.83 34.19
CA GLU A 77 -0.41 -15.90 33.33
C GLU A 77 -1.69 -16.25 34.09
N THR A 78 -1.58 -16.84 35.29
CA THR A 78 -2.74 -17.28 36.07
C THR A 78 -2.55 -16.99 37.55
N ARG A 79 -3.66 -16.87 38.30
CA ARG A 79 -3.62 -16.79 39.77
C ARG A 79 -2.89 -17.98 40.40
N GLY A 80 -3.09 -19.17 39.86
CA GLY A 80 -2.41 -20.39 40.34
C GLY A 80 -0.90 -20.29 40.20
N GLY A 81 -0.41 -19.78 39.06
CA GLY A 81 1.03 -19.53 38.85
C GLY A 81 1.59 -18.47 39.81
N LEU A 82 0.86 -17.37 40.02
CA LEU A 82 1.22 -16.33 41.00
C LEU A 82 1.37 -16.91 42.42
N MET A 83 0.44 -17.78 42.84
CA MET A 83 0.46 -18.40 44.16
C MET A 83 1.53 -19.49 44.28
N GLN A 84 1.74 -20.29 43.24
CA GLN A 84 2.80 -21.29 43.21
C GLN A 84 4.19 -20.63 43.31
N GLY A 85 4.35 -19.46 42.68
CA GLY A 85 5.60 -18.71 42.69
C GLY A 85 6.69 -19.34 41.84
N GLY A 86 7.93 -18.98 42.13
CA GLY A 86 9.12 -19.45 41.42
C GLY A 86 10.19 -19.98 42.37
N ASP A 87 11.44 -19.98 41.92
CA ASP A 87 12.59 -20.51 42.68
C ASP A 87 12.83 -19.80 44.02
N SER A 88 12.31 -18.58 44.17
CA SER A 88 12.37 -17.76 45.39
C SER A 88 11.14 -17.91 46.31
N GLY A 89 10.21 -18.82 46.00
CA GLY A 89 8.96 -19.05 46.73
C GLY A 89 7.73 -18.37 46.11
N PRO A 90 6.57 -18.43 46.80
CA PRO A 90 5.30 -17.84 46.35
C PRO A 90 5.43 -16.35 46.00
N ALA A 91 4.93 -15.93 44.84
CA ALA A 91 4.89 -14.51 44.50
C ALA A 91 3.79 -13.77 45.26
N PHE A 92 2.74 -14.50 45.66
CA PHE A 92 1.66 -14.04 46.52
C PHE A 92 1.13 -15.19 47.40
N ASP A 93 0.75 -14.90 48.65
CA ASP A 93 0.13 -15.84 49.59
C ASP A 93 -1.12 -15.20 50.21
N ASP A 94 -2.27 -15.88 50.09
CA ASP A 94 -3.56 -15.45 50.64
C ASP A 94 -3.51 -15.27 52.17
N SER A 95 -2.66 -16.02 52.87
CA SER A 95 -2.52 -15.95 54.34
C SER A 95 -1.70 -14.74 54.80
N GLN A 96 -0.82 -14.20 53.95
CA GLN A 96 0.06 -13.08 54.27
C GLN A 96 0.23 -12.10 53.07
N PRO A 97 -0.82 -11.37 52.65
CA PRO A 97 -0.75 -10.48 51.49
C PRO A 97 0.35 -9.40 51.59
N GLY A 98 0.67 -8.95 52.80
CA GLY A 98 1.72 -7.96 53.06
C GLY A 98 3.16 -8.45 52.86
N ALA A 99 3.37 -9.76 52.73
CA ALA A 99 4.67 -10.38 52.49
C ALA A 99 4.86 -10.81 51.01
N SER A 100 4.04 -10.29 50.09
CA SER A 100 4.12 -10.63 48.66
C SER A 100 5.49 -10.33 48.07
N LEU A 101 6.15 -11.38 47.57
CA LEU A 101 7.44 -11.27 46.92
C LEU A 101 7.33 -10.47 45.61
N LEU A 102 6.23 -10.59 44.87
CA LEU A 102 5.98 -9.77 43.68
C LEU A 102 6.05 -8.27 44.02
N LEU A 103 5.29 -7.85 45.03
CA LEU A 103 5.27 -6.45 45.45
C LEU A 103 6.64 -5.98 45.95
N ALA A 104 7.32 -6.80 46.77
CA ALA A 104 8.64 -6.46 47.28
C ALA A 104 9.68 -6.23 46.16
N ARG A 105 9.71 -7.08 45.14
CA ARG A 105 10.64 -6.96 44.00
C ARG A 105 10.34 -5.73 43.13
N VAL A 106 9.05 -5.42 42.92
CA VAL A 106 8.62 -4.23 42.19
C VAL A 106 8.95 -2.94 42.96
N GLU A 107 8.69 -2.91 44.27
CA GLU A 107 8.99 -1.74 45.13
C GLU A 107 10.49 -1.50 45.29
N ALA A 108 11.29 -2.56 45.29
CA ALA A 108 12.75 -2.47 45.29
C ALA A 108 13.34 -1.99 43.95
N GLY A 109 12.53 -1.86 42.90
CA GLY A 109 12.98 -1.49 41.56
C GLY A 109 13.79 -2.58 40.85
N GLU A 110 13.69 -3.83 41.32
CA GLU A 110 14.37 -4.98 40.72
C GLU A 110 13.62 -5.53 39.50
N MET A 111 12.33 -5.21 39.39
CA MET A 111 11.45 -5.64 38.29
C MET A 111 10.71 -4.43 37.68
N PRO A 112 10.67 -4.30 36.34
CA PRO A 112 11.40 -5.09 35.35
C PRO A 112 12.93 -4.96 35.47
N PRO A 113 13.71 -5.98 35.05
CA PRO A 113 15.17 -5.91 35.08
C PRO A 113 15.69 -4.84 34.11
N PRO A 114 16.89 -4.30 34.35
CA PRO A 114 17.52 -3.32 33.46
C PRO A 114 17.74 -3.90 32.06
N VAL A 115 17.60 -3.04 31.04
CA VAL A 115 17.87 -3.39 29.65
C VAL A 115 19.15 -2.69 29.23
N GLU A 116 20.15 -3.44 28.77
CA GLU A 116 21.49 -2.90 28.41
C GLU A 116 22.07 -2.01 29.53
N ASP A 117 22.00 -2.50 30.78
CA ASP A 117 22.45 -1.82 32.00
C ASP A 117 21.75 -0.49 32.30
N LYS A 118 20.66 -0.16 31.59
CA LYS A 118 19.82 1.01 31.88
C LYS A 118 18.65 0.59 32.77
N PRO A 119 18.44 1.27 33.91
CA PRO A 119 17.26 1.04 34.75
C PRO A 119 15.96 1.28 33.97
N THR A 120 14.99 0.40 34.17
CA THR A 120 13.65 0.44 33.53
C THR A 120 12.55 0.54 34.61
N PRO A 121 12.59 1.57 35.49
CA PRO A 121 11.69 1.64 36.63
C PRO A 121 10.22 1.76 36.18
N MET A 122 9.34 1.10 36.91
CA MET A 122 7.90 1.24 36.72
C MET A 122 7.43 2.63 37.18
N PRO A 123 6.43 3.23 36.51
CA PRO A 123 5.76 4.42 37.02
C PRO A 123 5.21 4.18 38.43
N THR A 124 5.37 5.15 39.34
CA THR A 124 4.86 5.04 40.71
C THR A 124 3.37 4.72 40.76
N SER A 125 2.57 5.23 39.81
CA SER A 125 1.15 4.92 39.69
C SER A 125 0.87 3.43 39.43
N GLU A 126 1.69 2.76 38.60
CA GLU A 126 1.56 1.31 38.36
C GLU A 126 1.93 0.51 39.62
N ILE A 127 2.97 0.94 40.35
CA ILE A 127 3.38 0.31 41.62
C ILE A 127 2.28 0.44 42.67
N GLU A 128 1.66 1.62 42.81
CA GLU A 128 0.55 1.82 43.75
C GLU A 128 -0.67 0.96 43.40
N LEU A 129 -0.97 0.76 42.10
CA LEU A 129 -2.03 -0.14 41.66
C LEU A 129 -1.73 -1.59 42.05
N ILE A 130 -0.50 -2.08 41.78
CA ILE A 130 -0.08 -3.43 42.21
C ILE A 130 -0.16 -3.55 43.74
N ARG A 131 0.30 -2.54 44.48
CA ARG A 131 0.24 -2.51 45.95
C ARG A 131 -1.20 -2.62 46.44
N ALA A 132 -2.11 -1.81 45.90
CA ALA A 132 -3.51 -1.83 46.27
C ALA A 132 -4.17 -3.18 45.96
N TRP A 133 -3.87 -3.75 44.79
CA TRP A 133 -4.35 -5.05 44.36
C TRP A 133 -3.86 -6.20 45.25
N VAL A 134 -2.56 -6.25 45.51
CA VAL A 134 -1.94 -7.26 46.39
C VAL A 134 -2.49 -7.15 47.81
N LYS A 135 -2.57 -5.94 48.38
CA LYS A 135 -3.17 -5.72 49.72
C LYS A 135 -4.66 -6.07 49.76
N GLY A 136 -5.35 -5.95 48.62
CA GLY A 136 -6.75 -6.36 48.43
C GLY A 136 -6.95 -7.86 48.22
N GLY A 137 -5.91 -8.70 48.39
CA GLY A 137 -6.00 -10.16 48.25
C GLY A 137 -5.62 -10.71 46.86
N ALA A 138 -5.00 -9.86 46.02
CA ALA A 138 -4.65 -10.20 44.63
C ALA A 138 -5.81 -10.88 43.89
N VAL A 139 -7.01 -10.29 44.02
CA VAL A 139 -8.23 -10.83 43.40
C VAL A 139 -7.99 -10.91 41.90
N TRP A 140 -8.17 -12.11 41.36
CA TRP A 140 -7.97 -12.43 39.96
C TRP A 140 -9.32 -12.80 39.37
N SER A 141 -9.65 -12.31 38.18
CA SER A 141 -10.90 -12.65 37.50
C SER A 141 -11.01 -14.16 37.31
N ALA A 142 -12.07 -14.77 37.83
CA ALA A 142 -12.18 -16.22 37.92
C ALA A 142 -11.99 -16.89 36.54
N ALA A 143 -11.11 -17.89 36.47
CA ALA A 143 -10.72 -18.62 35.26
C ALA A 143 -10.00 -17.80 34.15
N ARG A 144 -9.63 -16.54 34.40
CA ARG A 144 -8.85 -15.75 33.42
C ARG A 144 -7.39 -16.21 33.38
N ALA A 145 -6.92 -16.57 32.19
CA ALA A 145 -5.50 -16.72 31.88
C ALA A 145 -5.07 -15.56 30.99
N LEU A 146 -4.04 -14.82 31.41
CA LEU A 146 -3.48 -13.73 30.62
C LEU A 146 -2.65 -14.28 29.48
N SER A 147 -2.69 -13.60 28.34
CA SER A 147 -1.78 -13.87 27.22
C SER A 147 -0.70 -12.79 27.14
N PRO A 148 0.56 -13.13 26.83
CA PRO A 148 1.58 -12.13 26.52
C PRO A 148 1.10 -11.16 25.43
N TYR A 149 0.33 -11.63 24.45
CA TYR A 149 -0.11 -10.83 23.30
C TYR A 149 -1.38 -10.00 23.55
N GLU A 150 -1.98 -10.08 24.73
CA GLU A 150 -3.27 -9.45 25.00
C GLU A 150 -3.21 -7.92 24.89
N PHE A 151 -2.16 -7.30 25.42
CA PHE A 151 -1.94 -5.86 25.39
C PHE A 151 -0.63 -5.49 24.69
N GLY A 152 -0.65 -4.35 24.00
CA GLY A 152 0.50 -3.75 23.37
C GLY A 152 1.49 -3.17 24.38
N THR A 153 2.75 -3.10 23.95
CA THR A 153 3.86 -2.50 24.70
C THR A 153 4.53 -1.42 23.84
N GLU A 154 5.56 -0.76 24.37
CA GLU A 154 6.39 0.18 23.60
C GLU A 154 7.18 -0.49 22.45
N LYS A 155 7.24 -1.82 22.41
CA LYS A 155 8.06 -2.58 21.45
C LYS A 155 7.24 -3.49 20.53
N ARG A 156 5.95 -3.70 20.80
CA ARG A 156 5.07 -4.56 19.98
C ARG A 156 3.60 -4.25 20.17
N ALA A 157 2.78 -4.59 19.19
CA ALA A 157 1.33 -4.61 19.28
C ALA A 157 0.85 -5.76 20.19
N GLY A 158 -0.35 -5.58 20.72
CA GLY A 158 -1.17 -6.64 21.31
C GLY A 158 -2.48 -6.78 20.57
N LEU A 159 -3.38 -7.61 21.10
CA LEU A 159 -4.73 -7.78 20.58
C LEU A 159 -5.58 -6.51 20.74
N ASP A 160 -5.14 -5.56 21.58
CA ASP A 160 -5.68 -4.20 21.73
C ASP A 160 -5.21 -3.21 20.63
N TRP A 161 -4.42 -3.67 19.65
CA TRP A 161 -3.92 -2.81 18.58
C TRP A 161 -5.06 -2.30 17.70
N TRP A 162 -4.96 -1.04 17.25
CA TRP A 162 -6.05 -0.29 16.60
C TRP A 162 -6.64 -1.02 15.38
N SER A 163 -5.79 -1.67 14.56
CA SER A 163 -6.24 -2.33 13.32
C SER A 163 -6.91 -3.69 13.59
N LEU A 164 -6.69 -4.26 14.77
CA LEU A 164 -7.33 -5.49 15.23
C LEU A 164 -8.63 -5.22 16.00
N GLN A 165 -8.93 -3.96 16.33
CA GLN A 165 -10.19 -3.61 16.96
C GLN A 165 -11.33 -3.63 15.93
N PRO A 166 -12.56 -4.02 16.33
CA PRO A 166 -13.74 -3.94 15.46
C PRO A 166 -13.88 -2.58 14.77
N VAL A 167 -14.38 -2.59 13.53
CA VAL A 167 -14.70 -1.34 12.80
C VAL A 167 -15.91 -0.69 13.46
N ASN A 168 -15.73 0.52 13.98
CA ASN A 168 -16.81 1.23 14.66
C ASN A 168 -17.66 2.01 13.65
N ARG A 169 -18.98 2.04 13.87
CA ARG A 169 -19.83 3.03 13.21
C ARG A 169 -19.55 4.39 13.84
N VAL A 170 -19.04 5.32 13.04
CA VAL A 170 -18.70 6.68 13.47
C VAL A 170 -19.62 7.68 12.79
N ASP A 171 -20.28 8.54 13.55
CA ASP A 171 -21.05 9.63 12.96
C ASP A 171 -20.10 10.76 12.51
N PRO A 172 -20.34 11.38 11.33
CA PRO A 172 -19.51 12.49 10.86
C PRO A 172 -19.50 13.66 11.86
N PRO A 173 -18.32 14.23 12.17
CA PRO A 173 -18.21 15.26 13.20
C PRO A 173 -18.92 16.56 12.79
N SER A 174 -19.29 17.35 13.79
CA SER A 174 -19.69 18.75 13.60
C SER A 174 -18.47 19.62 13.29
N VAL A 175 -18.57 20.47 12.29
CA VAL A 175 -17.52 21.41 11.87
C VAL A 175 -18.08 22.81 11.77
N SER A 176 -17.23 23.82 11.98
CA SER A 176 -17.61 25.22 11.86
C SER A 176 -17.72 25.67 10.40
N THR A 177 -16.86 25.14 9.52
CA THR A 177 -16.85 25.44 8.08
C THR A 177 -17.86 24.58 7.33
N THR A 178 -19.13 24.98 7.30
CA THR A 178 -20.20 24.17 6.69
C THR A 178 -20.38 24.39 5.18
N ASP A 179 -19.94 25.54 4.65
CA ASP A 179 -20.09 25.94 3.24
C ASP A 179 -19.20 25.12 2.28
N ARG A 180 -18.12 24.53 2.81
CA ARG A 180 -17.19 23.65 2.08
C ARG A 180 -17.50 22.16 2.22
N VAL A 181 -18.59 21.77 2.89
CA VAL A 181 -18.96 20.35 3.07
C VAL A 181 -19.86 19.89 1.93
N THR A 182 -19.38 19.02 1.04
CA THR A 182 -20.22 18.39 0.01
C THR A 182 -20.72 17.01 0.44
N ASN A 183 -19.91 16.27 1.19
CA ASN A 183 -20.27 14.97 1.74
C ASN A 183 -19.58 14.70 3.09
N PRO A 184 -19.87 13.58 3.77
CA PRO A 184 -19.31 13.30 5.09
C PRO A 184 -17.78 13.24 5.18
N VAL A 185 -17.07 12.90 4.10
CA VAL A 185 -15.59 12.85 4.09
C VAL A 185 -15.01 14.21 4.50
N ASP A 186 -15.58 15.28 3.97
CA ASP A 186 -15.11 16.65 4.23
C ASP A 186 -15.22 17.01 5.71
N ARG A 187 -16.24 16.50 6.41
CA ARG A 187 -16.41 16.77 7.84
C ARG A 187 -15.26 16.20 8.66
N PHE A 188 -14.82 14.98 8.36
CA PHE A 188 -13.70 14.38 9.08
C PHE A 188 -12.37 15.11 8.83
N VAL A 189 -12.12 15.52 7.58
CA VAL A 189 -10.91 16.27 7.21
C VAL A 189 -10.96 17.67 7.84
N LEU A 190 -12.07 18.40 7.68
CA LEU A 190 -12.26 19.73 8.26
C LEU A 190 -12.15 19.71 9.78
N ALA A 191 -12.71 18.72 10.48
CA ALA A 191 -12.59 18.63 11.93
C ALA A 191 -11.12 18.56 12.39
N ARG A 192 -10.27 17.85 11.64
CA ARG A 192 -8.82 17.76 11.95
C ARG A 192 -8.08 19.03 11.57
N LEU A 193 -8.43 19.66 10.46
CA LEU A 193 -7.88 20.96 10.05
C LEU A 193 -8.24 22.07 11.04
N GLU A 194 -9.51 22.18 11.42
CA GLU A 194 -10.01 23.18 12.38
C GLU A 194 -9.34 23.01 13.76
N ALA A 195 -9.19 21.76 14.23
CA ALA A 195 -8.48 21.47 15.48
C ALA A 195 -6.99 21.87 15.42
N ALA A 196 -6.38 21.88 14.23
CA ALA A 196 -5.01 22.31 13.99
C ALA A 196 -4.88 23.79 13.58
N GLY A 197 -5.99 24.54 13.45
CA GLY A 197 -5.99 25.92 12.96
C GLY A 197 -5.60 26.06 11.48
N LEU A 198 -5.74 24.98 10.69
CA LEU A 198 -5.50 24.96 9.24
C LEU A 198 -6.82 25.09 8.46
N SER A 199 -6.71 25.33 7.15
CA SER A 199 -7.84 25.45 6.23
C SER A 199 -7.59 24.67 4.95
N LEU A 200 -8.65 24.24 4.27
CA LEU A 200 -8.58 23.68 2.94
C LEU A 200 -8.06 24.72 1.93
N ALA A 201 -7.34 24.24 0.91
CA ALA A 201 -7.02 25.04 -0.26
C ALA A 201 -8.30 25.47 -1.00
N PRO A 202 -8.22 26.54 -1.83
CA PRO A 202 -9.29 26.88 -2.76
C PRO A 202 -9.63 25.68 -3.64
N ARG A 203 -10.87 25.63 -4.14
CA ARG A 203 -11.26 24.63 -5.15
C ARG A 203 -10.38 24.78 -6.40
N ALA A 204 -9.96 23.66 -6.98
CA ALA A 204 -9.23 23.66 -8.24
C ALA A 204 -10.09 24.25 -9.37
N GLU A 205 -9.43 24.85 -10.36
CA GLU A 205 -10.11 25.33 -11.55
C GLU A 205 -10.78 24.18 -12.31
N ARG A 206 -11.87 24.49 -13.03
CA ARG A 206 -12.63 23.47 -13.78
C ARG A 206 -11.76 22.71 -14.80
N ARG A 207 -10.77 23.36 -15.40
CA ARG A 207 -9.83 22.74 -16.33
C ARG A 207 -8.87 21.77 -15.63
N THR A 208 -8.36 22.12 -14.45
CA THR A 208 -7.53 21.24 -13.62
C THR A 208 -8.33 20.02 -13.16
N ILE A 209 -9.57 20.22 -12.68
CA ILE A 209 -10.33 19.12 -12.09
C ILE A 209 -10.79 18.09 -13.11
N ILE A 210 -11.16 18.48 -14.34
CA ILE A 210 -11.48 17.50 -15.40
C ILE A 210 -10.25 16.68 -15.78
N ARG A 211 -9.08 17.32 -15.91
CA ARG A 211 -7.83 16.62 -16.18
C ARG A 211 -7.52 15.61 -15.08
N ARG A 212 -7.61 16.03 -13.82
CA ARG A 212 -7.42 15.15 -12.66
C ARG A 212 -8.36 13.96 -12.66
N LEU A 213 -9.65 14.18 -12.91
CA LEU A 213 -10.64 13.11 -12.97
C LEU A 213 -10.36 12.09 -14.08
N TYR A 214 -9.96 12.56 -15.26
CA TYR A 214 -9.63 11.70 -16.40
C TYR A 214 -8.40 10.82 -16.09
N GLU A 215 -7.32 11.42 -15.58
CA GLU A 215 -6.11 10.67 -15.22
C GLU A 215 -6.35 9.72 -14.04
N ASP A 216 -7.16 10.10 -13.06
CA ASP A 216 -7.45 9.25 -11.89
C ASP A 216 -8.40 8.10 -12.19
N LEU A 217 -9.48 8.38 -12.92
CA LEU A 217 -10.53 7.39 -13.14
C LEU A 217 -10.22 6.49 -14.32
N ILE A 218 -9.64 7.00 -15.40
CA ILE A 218 -9.41 6.21 -16.63
C ILE A 218 -7.95 6.19 -17.11
N GLY A 219 -7.05 6.98 -16.51
CA GLY A 219 -5.62 6.96 -16.83
C GLY A 219 -5.27 7.48 -18.22
N LEU A 220 -6.11 8.36 -18.77
CA LEU A 220 -5.93 8.97 -20.09
C LEU A 220 -6.24 10.46 -19.99
N PRO A 221 -5.54 11.34 -20.72
CA PRO A 221 -5.84 12.76 -20.73
C PRO A 221 -7.16 13.05 -21.47
N PRO A 222 -7.95 14.04 -21.04
CA PRO A 222 -9.11 14.52 -21.80
C PRO A 222 -8.66 15.28 -23.05
N THR A 223 -9.54 15.31 -24.06
CA THR A 223 -9.33 16.19 -25.22
C THR A 223 -9.56 17.66 -24.86
N TYR A 224 -8.95 18.58 -25.62
CA TYR A 224 -9.18 20.02 -25.44
C TYR A 224 -10.66 20.37 -25.53
N GLU A 225 -11.38 19.76 -26.46
CA GLU A 225 -12.80 20.01 -26.68
C GLU A 225 -13.65 19.55 -25.48
N GLU A 226 -13.32 18.42 -24.84
CA GLU A 226 -13.96 17.97 -23.60
C GLU A 226 -13.65 18.90 -22.41
N ILE A 227 -12.41 19.38 -22.31
CA ILE A 227 -12.00 20.35 -21.28
C ILE A 227 -12.82 21.64 -21.41
N GLU A 228 -12.92 22.20 -22.62
CA GLU A 228 -13.65 23.45 -22.85
C GLU A 228 -15.16 23.28 -22.64
N ALA A 229 -15.74 22.17 -23.10
CA ALA A 229 -17.15 21.87 -22.87
C ALA A 229 -17.47 21.80 -21.37
N PHE A 230 -16.64 21.08 -20.60
CA PHE A 230 -16.82 20.99 -19.16
C PHE A 230 -16.53 22.30 -18.43
N ALA A 231 -15.52 23.07 -18.87
CA ALA A 231 -15.20 24.35 -18.26
C ALA A 231 -16.33 25.37 -18.46
N ALA A 232 -17.03 25.32 -19.59
CA ALA A 232 -18.17 26.19 -19.89
C ALA A 232 -19.50 25.74 -19.25
N ASP A 233 -19.63 24.46 -18.89
CA ASP A 233 -20.86 23.93 -18.27
C ASP A 233 -20.93 24.22 -16.76
N GLU A 234 -21.53 25.35 -16.40
CA GLU A 234 -21.73 25.75 -15.00
C GLU A 234 -22.96 25.10 -14.34
N SER A 235 -23.61 24.12 -14.97
CA SER A 235 -24.77 23.46 -14.37
C SER A 235 -24.39 22.72 -13.08
N PRO A 236 -25.26 22.72 -12.04
CA PRO A 236 -24.96 22.07 -10.77
C PRO A 236 -24.64 20.56 -10.88
N GLY A 237 -25.16 19.88 -11.91
CA GLY A 237 -24.96 18.45 -12.15
C GLY A 237 -23.76 18.10 -13.04
N ALA A 238 -23.07 19.09 -13.64
CA ALA A 238 -22.00 18.83 -14.61
C ALA A 238 -20.87 17.94 -14.05
N TYR A 239 -20.47 18.20 -12.80
CA TYR A 239 -19.41 17.42 -12.14
C TYR A 239 -19.84 15.97 -11.86
N ASP A 240 -21.04 15.77 -11.35
CA ASP A 240 -21.59 14.44 -11.05
C ASP A 240 -21.74 13.60 -12.33
N ALA A 241 -22.29 14.21 -13.39
CA ALA A 241 -22.46 13.56 -14.69
C ALA A 241 -21.11 13.20 -15.34
N LEU A 242 -20.08 14.05 -15.18
CA LEU A 242 -18.72 13.74 -15.62
C LEU A 242 -18.16 12.51 -14.88
N VAL A 243 -18.29 12.48 -13.55
CA VAL A 243 -17.82 11.36 -12.73
C VAL A 243 -18.54 10.07 -13.14
N ASP A 244 -19.86 10.08 -13.29
CA ASP A 244 -20.63 8.90 -13.71
C ASP A 244 -20.21 8.40 -15.09
N ARG A 245 -19.99 9.31 -16.05
CA ARG A 245 -19.50 8.96 -17.39
C ARG A 245 -18.13 8.29 -17.34
N LEU A 246 -17.21 8.80 -16.52
CA LEU A 246 -15.87 8.22 -16.38
C LEU A 246 -15.89 6.87 -15.65
N LEU A 247 -16.70 6.72 -14.61
CA LEU A 247 -16.88 5.44 -13.91
C LEU A 247 -17.56 4.38 -14.80
N ALA A 248 -18.39 4.79 -15.75
CA ALA A 248 -19.02 3.91 -16.74
C ALA A 248 -18.09 3.54 -17.91
N SER A 249 -16.97 4.23 -18.09
CA SER A 249 -16.01 3.97 -19.16
C SER A 249 -15.37 2.58 -19.01
N PRO A 250 -15.19 1.80 -20.09
CA PRO A 250 -14.45 0.54 -20.01
C PRO A 250 -12.97 0.73 -19.63
N HIS A 251 -12.43 1.94 -19.85
CA HIS A 251 -11.06 2.31 -19.47
C HIS A 251 -10.88 2.49 -17.95
N PHE A 252 -11.99 2.56 -17.19
CA PHE A 252 -11.94 2.59 -15.73
C PHE A 252 -11.31 1.32 -15.16
N GLY A 253 -11.76 0.15 -15.61
CA GLY A 253 -11.21 -1.14 -15.20
C GLY A 253 -9.75 -1.33 -15.62
N GLU A 254 -9.34 -0.80 -16.78
CA GLU A 254 -7.94 -0.82 -17.21
C GLU A 254 -7.05 0.06 -16.30
N ARG A 255 -7.55 1.22 -15.83
CA ARG A 255 -6.84 2.09 -14.88
C ARG A 255 -6.73 1.45 -13.50
N TRP A 256 -7.86 1.00 -12.95
CA TRP A 256 -7.91 0.50 -11.58
C TRP A 256 -7.44 -0.94 -11.43
N GLY A 257 -7.60 -1.76 -12.48
CA GLY A 257 -7.04 -3.10 -12.55
C GLY A 257 -5.53 -3.10 -12.42
N ARG A 258 -4.84 -2.08 -12.96
CA ARG A 258 -3.39 -1.92 -12.82
C ARG A 258 -2.92 -1.94 -11.36
N PHE A 259 -3.59 -1.19 -10.48
CA PHE A 259 -3.23 -1.16 -9.05
C PHE A 259 -3.44 -2.53 -8.38
N TRP A 260 -4.44 -3.28 -8.81
CA TRP A 260 -4.63 -4.65 -8.34
C TRP A 260 -3.56 -5.62 -8.88
N LEU A 261 -3.16 -5.46 -10.14
CA LEU A 261 -2.15 -6.30 -10.78
C LEU A 261 -0.77 -6.15 -10.13
N ASP A 262 -0.45 -4.96 -9.61
CA ASP A 262 0.76 -4.71 -8.80
C ASP A 262 0.76 -5.55 -7.51
N LEU A 263 -0.38 -5.63 -6.82
CA LEU A 263 -0.56 -6.47 -5.63
C LEU A 263 -0.56 -7.97 -5.97
N ALA A 264 -1.18 -8.35 -7.09
CA ALA A 264 -1.26 -9.71 -7.58
C ALA A 264 0.06 -10.21 -8.19
N ARG A 265 1.07 -9.32 -8.31
CA ARG A 265 2.39 -9.62 -8.88
C ARG A 265 2.30 -10.10 -10.32
N PHE A 266 1.42 -9.47 -11.06
CA PHE A 266 1.12 -9.88 -12.41
C PHE A 266 2.36 -9.76 -13.30
N ALA A 267 2.68 -10.84 -13.99
CA ALA A 267 3.63 -10.87 -15.08
C ALA A 267 3.21 -11.97 -16.06
N ASP A 268 3.54 -11.82 -17.33
CA ASP A 268 3.27 -12.84 -18.34
C ASP A 268 4.28 -14.00 -18.27
N THR A 269 5.31 -13.93 -17.40
CA THR A 269 6.37 -14.92 -17.26
C THR A 269 6.67 -15.33 -15.81
N CYS A 270 7.40 -16.43 -15.64
CA CYS A 270 7.68 -17.08 -14.35
C CYS A 270 8.88 -16.53 -13.59
N GLY A 271 9.79 -15.79 -14.22
CA GLY A 271 11.07 -15.38 -13.64
C GLY A 271 12.10 -16.51 -13.68
N TYR A 272 13.15 -16.37 -12.86
CA TYR A 272 14.29 -17.31 -12.83
C TYR A 272 15.06 -17.39 -14.17
N GLU A 273 16.00 -18.32 -14.28
CA GLU A 273 16.99 -18.39 -15.36
C GLU A 273 16.36 -18.60 -16.75
N ARG A 274 15.20 -19.27 -16.82
CA ARG A 274 14.51 -19.58 -18.08
C ARG A 274 13.34 -18.64 -18.38
N ASP A 275 12.83 -17.93 -17.38
CA ASP A 275 11.74 -16.95 -17.49
C ASP A 275 10.58 -17.39 -18.40
N GLN A 276 10.10 -18.61 -18.17
CA GLN A 276 9.09 -19.24 -19.02
C GLN A 276 7.80 -18.42 -19.05
N GLU A 277 7.20 -18.29 -20.22
CA GLU A 277 5.89 -17.66 -20.37
C GLU A 277 4.83 -18.46 -19.60
N LYS A 278 3.87 -17.75 -19.00
CA LYS A 278 2.68 -18.31 -18.37
C LYS A 278 1.54 -18.30 -19.39
N PRO A 279 1.21 -19.44 -20.03
CA PRO A 279 0.09 -19.49 -20.96
C PRO A 279 -1.17 -18.98 -20.26
N HIS A 280 -1.95 -18.18 -20.98
CA HIS A 280 -3.22 -17.62 -20.50
C HIS A 280 -3.16 -16.64 -19.32
N ALA A 281 -1.98 -16.19 -18.86
CA ALA A 281 -1.90 -15.17 -17.79
C ALA A 281 -2.73 -13.91 -18.12
N TRP A 282 -2.70 -13.46 -19.37
CA TRP A 282 -3.50 -12.33 -19.85
C TRP A 282 -5.01 -12.46 -19.59
N ARG A 283 -5.56 -13.68 -19.49
CA ARG A 283 -6.98 -13.89 -19.16
C ARG A 283 -7.30 -13.46 -17.73
N TYR A 284 -6.38 -13.68 -16.79
CA TYR A 284 -6.54 -13.19 -15.41
C TYR A 284 -6.54 -11.66 -15.37
N ARG A 285 -5.62 -11.01 -16.10
CA ARG A 285 -5.60 -9.54 -16.23
C ARG A 285 -6.93 -9.03 -16.76
N ASP A 286 -7.44 -9.63 -17.82
CA ASP A 286 -8.72 -9.23 -18.42
C ASP A 286 -9.89 -9.49 -17.46
N TRP A 287 -9.87 -10.59 -16.71
CA TRP A 287 -10.86 -10.85 -15.66
C TRP A 287 -10.84 -9.78 -14.57
N VAL A 288 -9.66 -9.33 -14.12
CA VAL A 288 -9.55 -8.22 -13.14
C VAL A 288 -10.16 -6.93 -13.70
N ILE A 289 -9.83 -6.59 -14.95
CA ILE A 289 -10.34 -5.40 -15.64
C ILE A 289 -11.88 -5.48 -15.75
N ASP A 290 -12.42 -6.62 -16.19
CA ASP A 290 -13.86 -6.84 -16.31
C ASP A 290 -14.56 -6.80 -14.94
N ALA A 291 -14.00 -7.48 -13.93
CA ALA A 291 -14.54 -7.53 -12.57
C ALA A 291 -14.70 -6.13 -11.97
N ILE A 292 -13.72 -5.24 -12.19
CA ILE A 292 -13.79 -3.85 -11.77
C ILE A 292 -14.82 -3.06 -12.61
N ASN A 293 -14.86 -3.27 -13.92
CA ASN A 293 -15.80 -2.58 -14.81
C ASN A 293 -17.26 -2.93 -14.52
N ARG A 294 -17.56 -4.18 -14.22
CA ARG A 294 -18.91 -4.64 -13.80
C ARG A 294 -19.21 -4.36 -12.32
N ASP A 295 -18.30 -3.70 -11.62
CA ASP A 295 -18.38 -3.36 -10.19
C ASP A 295 -18.66 -4.59 -9.33
N LEU A 296 -17.99 -5.73 -9.60
CA LEU A 296 -18.10 -6.94 -8.80
C LEU A 296 -17.89 -6.59 -7.31
N PRO A 297 -18.79 -6.99 -6.40
CA PRO A 297 -18.60 -6.75 -4.97
C PRO A 297 -17.20 -7.20 -4.54
N PHE A 298 -16.48 -6.36 -3.80
CA PHE A 298 -15.10 -6.65 -3.43
C PHE A 298 -14.97 -7.94 -2.62
N ASP A 299 -15.98 -8.30 -1.83
CA ASP A 299 -16.00 -9.57 -1.12
C ASP A 299 -16.11 -10.78 -2.07
N ASP A 300 -16.94 -10.71 -3.12
CA ASP A 300 -16.98 -11.72 -4.18
C ASP A 300 -15.69 -11.74 -5.01
N PHE A 301 -15.08 -10.58 -5.27
CA PHE A 301 -13.79 -10.47 -5.93
C PHE A 301 -12.67 -11.19 -5.15
N VAL A 302 -12.70 -11.14 -3.82
CA VAL A 302 -11.79 -11.91 -2.95
C VAL A 302 -12.11 -13.40 -3.00
N ARG A 303 -13.40 -13.78 -2.85
CA ARG A 303 -13.86 -15.18 -2.88
C ARG A 303 -13.47 -15.88 -4.17
N GLN A 304 -13.71 -15.26 -5.32
CA GLN A 304 -13.39 -15.83 -6.63
C GLN A 304 -11.87 -16.02 -6.81
N GLN A 305 -11.04 -15.10 -6.33
CA GLN A 305 -9.58 -15.21 -6.50
C GLN A 305 -8.93 -16.28 -5.63
N LEU A 306 -9.48 -16.55 -4.44
CA LEU A 306 -8.93 -17.57 -3.56
C LEU A 306 -9.54 -18.94 -3.81
N ALA A 307 -10.81 -19.00 -4.19
CA ALA A 307 -11.59 -20.23 -4.17
C ALA A 307 -12.65 -20.33 -5.29
N GLY A 308 -12.45 -19.64 -6.42
CA GLY A 308 -13.41 -19.62 -7.53
C GLY A 308 -13.77 -20.98 -8.12
N ASP A 309 -12.90 -21.99 -7.96
CA ASP A 309 -13.16 -23.40 -8.30
C ASP A 309 -13.98 -24.16 -7.23
N GLU A 310 -14.03 -23.66 -5.99
CA GLU A 310 -14.77 -24.24 -4.85
C GLU A 310 -16.14 -23.57 -4.61
N LEU A 311 -16.50 -22.58 -5.45
CA LEU A 311 -17.79 -21.90 -5.35
C LEU A 311 -18.92 -22.77 -5.93
N PRO A 312 -20.15 -22.69 -5.39
CA PRO A 312 -21.28 -23.48 -5.89
C PRO A 312 -21.62 -23.21 -7.37
N ASP A 313 -21.33 -22.00 -7.83
CA ASP A 313 -21.54 -21.50 -9.19
C ASP A 313 -20.22 -21.40 -9.98
N ALA A 314 -19.25 -22.27 -9.68
CA ALA A 314 -17.96 -22.31 -10.36
C ALA A 314 -18.13 -22.37 -11.89
N SER A 315 -17.36 -21.54 -12.60
CA SER A 315 -17.38 -21.37 -14.04
C SER A 315 -15.97 -21.09 -14.56
N GLU A 316 -15.78 -21.03 -15.89
CA GLU A 316 -14.48 -20.66 -16.48
C GLU A 316 -13.97 -19.32 -15.91
N GLN A 317 -14.85 -18.34 -15.69
CA GLN A 317 -14.47 -17.02 -15.17
C GLN A 317 -14.03 -17.07 -13.71
N THR A 318 -14.71 -17.82 -12.85
CA THR A 318 -14.30 -17.96 -11.45
C THR A 318 -13.01 -18.78 -11.33
N VAL A 319 -12.79 -19.77 -12.22
CA VAL A 319 -11.52 -20.50 -12.28
C VAL A 319 -10.39 -19.61 -12.79
N ILE A 320 -10.63 -18.74 -13.78
CA ILE A 320 -9.64 -17.73 -14.21
C ILE A 320 -9.23 -16.82 -13.03
N ALA A 321 -10.18 -16.42 -12.18
CA ALA A 321 -9.90 -15.60 -11.00
C ALA A 321 -8.89 -16.25 -10.05
N THR A 322 -8.92 -17.58 -9.89
CA THR A 322 -7.94 -18.33 -9.07
C THR A 322 -6.50 -18.23 -9.60
N GLY A 323 -6.32 -17.71 -10.82
CA GLY A 323 -5.02 -17.35 -11.37
C GLY A 323 -4.19 -16.44 -10.46
N PHE A 324 -4.81 -15.68 -9.55
CA PHE A 324 -4.12 -14.95 -8.47
C PHE A 324 -3.09 -15.81 -7.73
N LEU A 325 -3.40 -17.10 -7.47
CA LEU A 325 -2.52 -18.06 -6.79
C LEU A 325 -1.42 -18.64 -7.70
N ARG A 326 -1.41 -18.32 -9.01
CA ARG A 326 -0.47 -18.83 -10.02
C ARG A 326 0.53 -17.78 -10.54
N LEU A 327 0.35 -16.50 -10.20
CA LEU A 327 1.14 -15.38 -10.74
C LEU A 327 2.53 -15.22 -10.14
N GLY A 328 2.78 -15.79 -8.95
CA GLY A 328 4.10 -15.79 -8.33
C GLY A 328 5.18 -16.40 -9.22
N ALA A 329 6.43 -16.12 -8.86
CA ALA A 329 7.57 -16.69 -9.57
C ALA A 329 7.56 -18.22 -9.46
N TRP A 330 8.07 -18.89 -10.48
CA TRP A 330 8.13 -20.35 -10.54
C TRP A 330 9.47 -20.81 -11.09
N ASN A 331 10.16 -21.66 -10.33
CA ASN A 331 11.43 -22.28 -10.68
C ASN A 331 11.17 -23.70 -11.17
N ASP A 332 11.61 -24.02 -12.40
CA ASP A 332 11.45 -25.33 -13.01
C ASP A 332 12.52 -26.34 -12.61
N GLU A 333 13.68 -25.86 -12.16
CA GLU A 333 14.84 -26.66 -11.78
C GLU A 333 15.37 -26.22 -10.40
N PRO A 334 14.56 -26.35 -9.32
CA PRO A 334 15.01 -25.97 -7.99
C PRO A 334 16.16 -26.87 -7.52
N ASN A 335 17.20 -26.27 -6.94
CA ASN A 335 18.33 -27.00 -6.36
C ASN A 335 17.89 -27.94 -5.22
N ASP A 336 16.95 -27.49 -4.39
CA ASP A 336 16.31 -28.28 -3.35
C ASP A 336 14.77 -28.25 -3.54
N PRO A 337 14.17 -29.35 -4.03
CA PRO A 337 12.72 -29.47 -4.21
C PRO A 337 11.90 -29.28 -2.91
N LEU A 338 12.44 -29.66 -1.76
CA LEU A 338 11.75 -29.54 -0.48
C LEU A 338 11.76 -28.09 -0.01
N GLU A 339 12.89 -27.40 -0.11
CA GLU A 339 12.98 -25.98 0.21
C GLU A 339 12.04 -25.15 -0.68
N TYR A 340 12.10 -25.38 -1.99
CA TYR A 340 11.24 -24.71 -2.97
C TYR A 340 9.74 -24.88 -2.68
N LYS A 341 9.32 -26.07 -2.22
CA LYS A 341 7.93 -26.32 -1.83
C LYS A 341 7.44 -25.35 -0.75
N TYR A 342 8.29 -25.06 0.25
CA TYR A 342 7.97 -24.13 1.32
C TYR A 342 8.12 -22.66 0.91
N GLU A 343 9.03 -22.34 -0.02
CA GLU A 343 9.10 -21.00 -0.64
C GLU A 343 7.83 -20.69 -1.43
N ARG A 344 7.34 -21.64 -2.24
CA ARG A 344 6.08 -21.50 -2.97
C ARG A 344 4.88 -21.32 -2.03
N LEU A 345 4.93 -21.96 -0.86
CA LEU A 345 3.90 -21.80 0.16
C LEU A 345 3.96 -20.43 0.83
N ASP A 346 5.16 -19.97 1.19
CA ASP A 346 5.40 -18.64 1.76
C ASP A 346 4.94 -17.53 0.81
N ASP A 347 5.21 -17.68 -0.50
CA ASP A 347 4.77 -16.81 -1.58
C ASP A 347 3.25 -16.58 -1.60
N LEU A 348 2.47 -17.67 -1.47
CA LEU A 348 1.00 -17.63 -1.44
C LEU A 348 0.48 -16.94 -0.17
N ILE A 349 1.09 -17.25 0.99
CA ILE A 349 0.73 -16.66 2.28
C ILE A 349 1.03 -15.17 2.27
N HIS A 350 2.25 -14.79 1.87
CA HIS A 350 2.70 -13.41 1.83
C HIS A 350 1.77 -12.57 0.94
N THR A 351 1.49 -13.05 -0.26
CA THR A 351 0.65 -12.30 -1.22
C THR A 351 -0.78 -12.15 -0.73
N THR A 352 -1.38 -13.24 -0.23
CA THR A 352 -2.76 -13.21 0.29
C THR A 352 -2.88 -12.27 1.49
N THR A 353 -1.95 -12.39 2.46
CA THR A 353 -2.03 -11.62 3.71
C THR A 353 -1.68 -10.14 3.50
N THR A 354 -0.70 -9.82 2.65
CA THR A 354 -0.42 -8.44 2.24
C THR A 354 -1.58 -7.84 1.45
N ALA A 355 -2.09 -8.56 0.44
CA ALA A 355 -3.12 -8.03 -0.46
C ALA A 355 -4.48 -7.84 0.23
N PHE A 356 -4.90 -8.73 1.14
CA PHE A 356 -6.25 -8.64 1.71
C PHE A 356 -6.32 -8.18 3.16
N LEU A 357 -5.22 -8.31 3.92
CA LEU A 357 -5.20 -8.00 5.36
C LEU A 357 -4.23 -6.86 5.71
N GLY A 358 -3.30 -6.50 4.82
CA GLY A 358 -2.27 -5.49 5.09
C GLY A 358 -1.37 -5.89 6.26
N LEU A 359 -1.04 -7.18 6.37
CA LEU A 359 -0.20 -7.73 7.43
C LEU A 359 0.98 -8.53 6.87
N THR A 360 2.13 -8.42 7.52
CA THR A 360 3.38 -9.12 7.15
C THR A 360 3.50 -10.49 7.81
N VAL A 361 2.57 -11.41 7.52
CA VAL A 361 2.49 -12.73 8.18
C VAL A 361 3.71 -13.62 7.91
N ARG A 362 4.39 -13.46 6.77
CA ARG A 362 5.57 -14.26 6.38
C ARG A 362 6.70 -14.28 7.42
N CYS A 363 6.86 -13.20 8.18
CA CYS A 363 7.87 -13.11 9.23
C CYS A 363 7.63 -14.10 10.37
N ALA A 364 6.40 -14.59 10.52
CA ALA A 364 6.05 -15.61 11.51
C ALA A 364 6.42 -17.04 11.09
N ARG A 365 7.04 -17.26 9.93
CA ARG A 365 7.46 -18.61 9.47
C ARG A 365 8.40 -19.30 10.45
N CYS A 366 9.40 -18.56 10.96
CA CYS A 366 10.48 -19.13 11.75
C CYS A 366 10.27 -19.03 13.27
N HIS A 367 9.51 -18.04 13.71
CA HIS A 367 9.20 -17.76 15.12
C HIS A 367 7.97 -16.85 15.20
N ASP A 368 7.39 -16.63 16.38
CA ASP A 368 6.30 -15.67 16.54
C ASP A 368 6.70 -14.28 16.01
N HIS A 369 5.79 -13.57 15.35
CA HIS A 369 6.09 -12.28 14.73
C HIS A 369 6.71 -11.32 15.75
N LYS A 370 7.80 -10.65 15.36
CA LYS A 370 8.61 -9.83 16.27
C LYS A 370 7.80 -8.71 16.94
N PHE A 371 6.87 -8.11 16.19
CA PHE A 371 6.19 -6.88 16.58
C PHE A 371 4.68 -6.99 16.68
N ASP A 372 4.08 -8.06 16.15
CA ASP A 372 2.63 -8.17 16.00
C ASP A 372 2.17 -9.44 16.71
N PRO A 373 0.92 -9.51 17.20
CA PRO A 373 0.41 -10.68 17.93
C PRO A 373 0.10 -11.86 16.99
N ILE A 374 0.97 -12.14 16.03
CA ILE A 374 0.85 -13.22 15.05
C ILE A 374 1.81 -14.33 15.47
N ARG A 375 1.26 -15.48 15.84
CA ARG A 375 2.06 -16.63 16.27
C ARG A 375 2.64 -17.38 15.09
N GLN A 376 3.73 -18.10 15.29
CA GLN A 376 4.25 -19.05 14.30
C GLN A 376 3.17 -20.06 13.90
N THR A 377 2.36 -20.50 14.86
CA THR A 377 1.22 -21.38 14.59
C THR A 377 0.19 -20.75 13.66
N ASP A 378 0.01 -19.42 13.68
CA ASP A 378 -0.91 -18.74 12.75
C ASP A 378 -0.40 -18.80 11.30
N TYR A 379 0.92 -18.64 11.10
CA TYR A 379 1.53 -18.84 9.78
C TYR A 379 1.24 -20.25 9.26
N TYR A 380 1.48 -21.29 10.07
CA TYR A 380 1.26 -22.68 9.64
C TYR A 380 -0.23 -23.05 9.49
N ARG A 381 -1.14 -22.42 10.25
CA ARG A 381 -2.59 -22.58 10.10
C ARG A 381 -3.06 -22.09 8.73
N ILE A 382 -2.58 -20.93 8.27
CA ILE A 382 -2.85 -20.43 6.92
C ILE A 382 -2.10 -21.26 5.87
N ALA A 383 -0.86 -21.64 6.13
CA ALA A 383 -0.08 -22.48 5.23
C ALA A 383 -0.80 -23.80 4.93
N ALA A 384 -1.45 -24.42 5.92
CA ALA A 384 -2.22 -25.64 5.77
C ALA A 384 -3.46 -25.49 4.85
N VAL A 385 -3.91 -24.26 4.57
CA VAL A 385 -4.94 -23.98 3.55
C VAL A 385 -4.38 -24.22 2.15
N PHE A 386 -3.26 -23.58 1.82
CA PHE A 386 -2.64 -23.67 0.49
C PHE A 386 -1.86 -24.97 0.28
N TRP A 387 -1.50 -25.67 1.35
CA TRP A 387 -0.89 -27.00 1.31
C TRP A 387 -1.73 -28.05 0.56
N ALA A 388 -3.04 -27.80 0.46
CA ALA A 388 -3.97 -28.66 -0.26
C ALA A 388 -3.76 -28.65 -1.78
N GLY A 389 -3.25 -27.55 -2.34
CA GLY A 389 -3.02 -27.42 -3.77
C GLY A 389 -1.61 -27.81 -4.22
N HIS A 390 -1.27 -27.35 -5.42
CA HIS A 390 0.01 -27.66 -6.07
C HIS A 390 1.10 -26.67 -5.63
N VAL A 391 1.87 -27.07 -4.62
CA VAL A 391 3.04 -26.34 -4.11
C VAL A 391 4.37 -27.06 -4.37
N GLU A 392 4.32 -28.28 -4.90
CA GLU A 392 5.50 -29.07 -5.25
C GLU A 392 5.97 -28.76 -6.69
N PRO A 393 7.26 -28.98 -7.00
CA PRO A 393 7.71 -29.01 -8.39
C PRO A 393 6.88 -29.98 -9.23
N ARG A 394 6.48 -29.56 -10.43
CA ARG A 394 5.84 -30.41 -11.45
C ARG A 394 6.53 -30.20 -12.79
N GLU A 395 6.11 -30.97 -13.79
CA GLU A 395 6.54 -30.84 -15.18
C GLU A 395 6.46 -29.38 -15.67
N ALA A 396 7.45 -28.98 -16.47
CA ALA A 396 7.58 -27.59 -16.90
C ALA A 396 6.40 -27.08 -17.73
N ALA A 397 5.75 -27.96 -18.51
CA ALA A 397 4.54 -27.61 -19.24
C ALA A 397 3.38 -27.15 -18.33
N LEU A 398 3.39 -27.52 -17.05
CA LEU A 398 2.35 -27.18 -16.09
C LEU A 398 2.70 -26.00 -15.20
N LEU A 399 3.93 -25.48 -15.27
CA LEU A 399 4.41 -24.36 -14.44
C LEU A 399 4.06 -24.54 -12.95
N GLY A 400 4.27 -25.75 -12.45
CA GLY A 400 4.06 -26.11 -11.04
C GLY A 400 2.61 -26.19 -10.56
N GLY A 401 1.60 -26.12 -11.43
CA GLY A 401 0.19 -26.15 -11.00
C GLY A 401 -0.67 -27.22 -11.68
N PRO A 402 -2.01 -27.10 -11.60
CA PRO A 402 -2.92 -28.06 -12.20
C PRO A 402 -2.93 -28.01 -13.72
N ASN A 403 -3.31 -29.13 -14.34
CA ASN A 403 -3.56 -29.27 -15.77
C ASN A 403 -5.03 -28.97 -16.14
N ARG A 404 -5.34 -29.02 -17.44
CA ARG A 404 -6.69 -28.76 -17.97
C ARG A 404 -7.76 -29.70 -17.42
N ASP A 405 -7.45 -30.98 -17.24
CA ASP A 405 -8.43 -31.97 -16.76
C ASP A 405 -8.73 -31.79 -15.26
N GLU A 406 -7.71 -31.39 -14.48
CA GLU A 406 -7.85 -31.01 -13.07
C GLU A 406 -8.71 -29.73 -12.92
N LEU A 407 -8.56 -28.75 -13.81
CA LEU A 407 -9.32 -27.49 -13.78
C LEU A 407 -10.69 -27.54 -14.49
N GLY A 408 -10.88 -28.47 -15.43
CA GLY A 408 -12.02 -28.48 -16.36
C GLY A 408 -11.97 -27.45 -17.49
N TYR A 409 -10.99 -26.53 -17.47
CA TYR A 409 -10.86 -25.41 -18.41
C TYR A 409 -9.40 -25.20 -18.84
N ASP A 410 -9.20 -24.65 -20.03
CA ASP A 410 -7.87 -24.33 -20.60
C ASP A 410 -7.43 -22.92 -20.18
N VAL A 411 -7.07 -22.77 -18.90
CA VAL A 411 -6.78 -21.48 -18.25
C VAL A 411 -5.65 -21.61 -17.22
N LEU A 412 -5.02 -20.49 -16.86
CA LEU A 412 -4.06 -20.43 -15.74
C LEU A 412 -4.82 -20.35 -14.41
N GLY A 413 -5.33 -21.49 -13.95
CA GLY A 413 -6.09 -21.61 -12.70
C GLY A 413 -5.35 -22.34 -11.57
N TYR A 414 -6.00 -22.39 -10.41
CA TYR A 414 -5.56 -23.11 -9.22
C TYR A 414 -6.69 -24.03 -8.72
N THR A 415 -6.34 -25.23 -8.25
CA THR A 415 -7.26 -26.11 -7.54
C THR A 415 -6.50 -26.97 -6.53
N ASP A 416 -7.23 -27.63 -5.64
CA ASP A 416 -6.67 -28.56 -4.67
C ASP A 416 -6.40 -29.92 -5.31
N ARG A 417 -5.41 -30.64 -4.78
CA ARG A 417 -5.08 -32.00 -5.25
C ARG A 417 -6.05 -33.05 -4.74
N SER A 418 -6.69 -32.79 -3.59
CA SER A 418 -7.50 -33.75 -2.84
C SER A 418 -8.40 -33.01 -1.83
N PRO A 419 -9.60 -33.54 -1.53
CA PRO A 419 -10.43 -33.04 -0.43
C PRO A 419 -9.83 -33.32 0.97
N ALA A 420 -8.92 -34.30 1.07
CA ALA A 420 -8.21 -34.67 2.29
C ALA A 420 -6.69 -34.52 2.08
N PRO A 421 -6.14 -33.30 2.14
CA PRO A 421 -4.71 -33.07 1.97
C PRO A 421 -3.91 -33.61 3.15
N PRO A 422 -2.63 -33.99 2.96
CA PRO A 422 -1.79 -34.50 4.03
C PRO A 422 -1.59 -33.44 5.13
N PRO A 423 -1.32 -33.86 6.38
CA PRO A 423 -1.07 -32.93 7.48
C PRO A 423 0.16 -32.06 7.20
N LEU A 424 0.12 -30.82 7.67
CA LEU A 424 1.27 -29.91 7.65
C LEU A 424 1.87 -29.83 9.04
N GLN A 425 3.19 -29.92 9.14
CA GLN A 425 3.92 -29.79 10.40
C GLN A 425 4.46 -28.37 10.54
N LEU A 426 4.46 -27.86 11.77
CA LEU A 426 5.25 -26.69 12.14
C LEU A 426 6.73 -27.01 11.97
N LEU A 427 7.52 -26.08 11.45
CA LEU A 427 8.96 -26.28 11.28
C LEU A 427 9.75 -25.51 12.32
N ARG A 428 10.72 -26.16 12.95
CA ARG A 428 11.64 -25.51 13.88
C ARG A 428 12.45 -24.46 13.13
N LYS A 429 12.26 -23.18 13.49
CA LYS A 429 12.93 -22.06 12.82
C LYS A 429 12.69 -22.02 11.30
N GLY A 430 11.57 -22.56 10.82
CA GLY A 430 11.23 -22.56 9.41
C GLY A 430 12.01 -23.56 8.55
N ASP A 431 12.85 -24.40 9.16
CA ASP A 431 13.72 -25.39 8.50
C ASP A 431 12.92 -26.64 8.06
N PRO A 432 12.76 -26.89 6.75
CA PRO A 432 12.00 -28.04 6.23
C PRO A 432 12.52 -29.40 6.70
N ALA A 433 13.79 -29.51 7.10
CA ALA A 433 14.38 -30.74 7.60
C ALA A 433 14.09 -31.00 9.10
N ARG A 434 13.42 -30.06 9.79
CA ARG A 434 13.12 -30.15 11.23
C ARG A 434 11.63 -29.95 11.52
N PRO A 435 10.77 -30.87 11.07
CA PRO A 435 9.36 -30.83 11.40
C PRO A 435 9.12 -31.09 12.89
N GLU A 436 8.08 -30.48 13.43
CA GLU A 436 7.62 -30.64 14.81
C GLU A 436 6.16 -31.15 14.82
N GLN A 437 5.29 -30.56 15.65
CA GLN A 437 3.89 -30.93 15.76
C GLN A 437 3.10 -30.62 14.48
N GLU A 438 2.08 -31.44 14.23
CA GLU A 438 1.05 -31.15 13.22
C GLU A 438 0.27 -29.88 13.59
N VAL A 439 -0.06 -29.09 12.58
CA VAL A 439 -0.88 -27.88 12.72
C VAL A 439 -2.15 -28.05 11.89
N ALA A 440 -3.30 -27.96 12.56
CA ALA A 440 -4.59 -27.95 11.89
C ALA A 440 -4.76 -26.66 11.06
N PRO A 441 -5.47 -26.73 9.92
CA PRO A 441 -5.77 -25.54 9.13
C PRO A 441 -6.65 -24.55 9.92
N GLY A 442 -6.41 -23.26 9.71
CA GLY A 442 -7.15 -22.22 10.43
C GLY A 442 -6.77 -20.81 10.00
N TYR A 443 -7.32 -19.84 10.72
CA TYR A 443 -7.11 -18.41 10.47
C TYR A 443 -6.09 -17.80 11.43
N LEU A 444 -5.82 -16.50 11.30
CA LEU A 444 -5.03 -15.74 12.26
C LEU A 444 -5.77 -15.67 13.61
N SER A 445 -5.17 -16.22 14.67
CA SER A 445 -5.75 -16.14 16.03
C SER A 445 -5.84 -14.73 16.59
N CYS A 446 -5.11 -13.76 16.01
CA CYS A 446 -5.17 -12.37 16.42
C CYS A 446 -6.49 -11.65 16.06
N VAL A 447 -7.33 -12.23 15.20
CA VAL A 447 -8.71 -11.77 14.95
C VAL A 447 -9.65 -12.63 15.81
N GLY A 448 -9.61 -12.41 17.12
CA GLY A 448 -10.21 -13.33 18.10
C GLY A 448 -11.71 -13.60 17.93
N ALA A 449 -12.48 -12.61 17.45
CA ALA A 449 -13.92 -12.78 17.18
C ALA A 449 -14.22 -13.87 16.13
N LEU A 450 -13.24 -14.20 15.30
CA LEU A 450 -13.34 -15.16 14.20
C LEU A 450 -12.36 -16.34 14.36
N ASP A 451 -11.72 -16.52 15.52
CA ASP A 451 -10.87 -17.67 15.77
C ASP A 451 -11.74 -18.92 16.02
N ARG A 452 -11.90 -19.72 14.97
CA ARG A 452 -12.69 -20.96 14.96
C ARG A 452 -12.00 -22.01 14.10
N ALA A 453 -12.27 -23.28 14.39
CA ALA A 453 -11.84 -24.39 13.55
C ALA A 453 -12.52 -24.33 12.17
N MET A 454 -11.81 -24.74 11.12
CA MET A 454 -12.39 -24.95 9.79
C MET A 454 -13.26 -26.20 9.80
N SER A 455 -14.37 -26.15 9.07
CA SER A 455 -15.24 -27.29 8.83
C SER A 455 -14.62 -28.22 7.77
N PRO A 456 -14.84 -29.54 7.88
CA PRO A 456 -14.48 -30.47 6.81
C PRO A 456 -15.29 -30.19 5.53
N PRO A 457 -14.77 -30.53 4.34
CA PRO A 457 -15.54 -30.43 3.11
C PRO A 457 -16.71 -31.45 3.08
N PRO A 458 -17.74 -31.24 2.25
CA PRO A 458 -18.75 -32.26 1.96
C PRO A 458 -18.15 -33.58 1.46
N ASP A 459 -18.84 -34.70 1.69
CA ASP A 459 -18.34 -36.05 1.35
C ASP A 459 -18.06 -36.25 -0.15
N ASP A 460 -18.77 -35.52 -1.02
CA ASP A 460 -18.65 -35.56 -2.48
C ASP A 460 -17.74 -34.46 -3.06
N ALA A 461 -17.12 -33.65 -2.20
CA ALA A 461 -16.25 -32.56 -2.63
C ALA A 461 -14.97 -33.08 -3.29
N LYS A 462 -14.52 -32.37 -4.33
CA LYS A 462 -13.26 -32.65 -5.02
C LYS A 462 -12.06 -31.92 -4.39
N THR A 463 -12.32 -30.85 -3.63
CA THR A 463 -11.30 -30.00 -3.00
C THR A 463 -11.54 -29.91 -1.50
N SER A 464 -10.58 -29.36 -0.77
CA SER A 464 -10.62 -29.34 0.70
C SER A 464 -11.59 -28.28 1.27
N HIS A 465 -12.07 -27.35 0.44
CA HIS A 465 -12.87 -26.18 0.82
C HIS A 465 -12.18 -25.25 1.83
N ARG A 466 -10.88 -25.44 2.08
CA ARG A 466 -10.10 -24.60 3.03
C ARG A 466 -9.89 -23.21 2.46
N ARG A 467 -9.67 -23.09 1.15
CA ARG A 467 -9.47 -21.79 0.47
C ARG A 467 -10.75 -20.97 0.50
N ARG A 468 -11.91 -21.59 0.25
CA ARG A 468 -13.21 -20.95 0.38
C ARG A 468 -13.47 -20.42 1.79
N GLN A 469 -13.22 -21.24 2.81
CA GLN A 469 -13.38 -20.83 4.20
C GLN A 469 -12.42 -19.69 4.59
N LEU A 470 -11.18 -19.71 4.10
CA LEU A 470 -10.24 -18.59 4.28
C LEU A 470 -10.76 -17.32 3.60
N ALA A 471 -11.29 -17.42 2.38
CA ALA A 471 -11.84 -16.27 1.68
C ALA A 471 -13.06 -15.69 2.39
N GLU A 472 -13.97 -16.55 2.89
CA GLU A 472 -15.12 -16.16 3.71
C GLU A 472 -14.69 -15.46 5.01
N TRP A 473 -13.61 -15.92 5.66
CA TRP A 473 -13.06 -15.27 6.85
C TRP A 473 -12.40 -13.91 6.56
N ILE A 474 -11.72 -13.76 5.41
CA ILE A 474 -11.10 -12.49 5.02
C ILE A 474 -12.18 -11.41 4.86
N VAL A 475 -13.30 -11.74 4.21
CA VAL A 475 -14.36 -10.77 3.88
C VAL A 475 -15.49 -10.72 4.90
N ASP A 476 -15.36 -11.43 6.02
CA ASP A 476 -16.34 -11.39 7.09
C ASP A 476 -16.45 -9.96 7.63
N PRO A 477 -17.66 -9.39 7.78
CA PRO A 477 -17.84 -8.04 8.35
C PRO A 477 -17.24 -7.83 9.75
N GLN A 478 -17.02 -8.91 10.51
CA GLN A 478 -16.34 -8.86 11.81
C GLN A 478 -14.81 -8.85 11.68
N ASN A 479 -14.26 -9.11 10.49
CA ASN A 479 -12.84 -8.97 10.21
C ASN A 479 -12.47 -7.47 10.11
N PRO A 480 -11.66 -6.95 11.04
CA PRO A 480 -11.41 -5.51 11.14
C PRO A 480 -10.41 -4.97 10.10
N LEU A 481 -9.76 -5.85 9.33
CA LEU A 481 -8.63 -5.50 8.48
C LEU A 481 -9.06 -5.20 7.05
N THR A 482 -9.80 -6.11 6.42
CA THR A 482 -10.00 -6.10 4.96
C THR A 482 -10.69 -4.85 4.44
N ALA A 483 -11.77 -4.41 5.09
CA ALA A 483 -12.46 -3.17 4.69
C ALA A 483 -11.57 -1.93 4.87
N ARG A 484 -10.80 -1.84 5.97
CA ARG A 484 -9.86 -0.74 6.22
C ARG A 484 -8.75 -0.69 5.18
N VAL A 485 -8.15 -1.84 4.86
CA VAL A 485 -7.09 -1.94 3.86
C VAL A 485 -7.60 -1.56 2.47
N ALA A 486 -8.79 -2.05 2.08
CA ALA A 486 -9.40 -1.73 0.80
C ALA A 486 -9.64 -0.22 0.64
N VAL A 487 -10.30 0.43 1.61
CA VAL A 487 -10.59 1.87 1.53
C VAL A 487 -9.34 2.74 1.70
N ASN A 488 -8.34 2.30 2.46
CA ASN A 488 -7.07 3.01 2.58
C ASN A 488 -6.33 3.06 1.23
N ARG A 489 -6.38 1.98 0.43
CA ARG A 489 -5.80 1.95 -0.92
C ARG A 489 -6.60 2.79 -1.91
N LEU A 490 -7.94 2.75 -1.85
CA LEU A 490 -8.78 3.67 -2.63
C LEU A 490 -8.39 5.13 -2.35
N TRP A 491 -8.26 5.49 -1.07
CA TRP A 491 -7.79 6.80 -0.66
C TRP A 491 -6.39 7.09 -1.21
N GLN A 492 -5.44 6.16 -1.03
CA GLN A 492 -4.07 6.31 -1.52
C GLN A 492 -3.99 6.65 -3.01
N HIS A 493 -4.73 5.96 -3.86
CA HIS A 493 -4.65 6.16 -5.30
C HIS A 493 -5.30 7.48 -5.76
N HIS A 494 -6.37 7.94 -5.10
CA HIS A 494 -7.01 9.24 -5.40
C HIS A 494 -6.23 10.43 -4.83
N PHE A 495 -5.71 10.32 -3.60
CA PHE A 495 -5.12 11.45 -2.87
C PHE A 495 -3.58 11.44 -2.89
N GLY A 496 -2.94 10.37 -3.39
CA GLY A 496 -1.49 10.22 -3.52
C GLY A 496 -0.76 9.66 -2.29
N ALA A 497 -1.45 9.41 -1.19
CA ALA A 497 -0.96 8.68 -0.02
C ALA A 497 -2.16 8.14 0.78
N GLY A 498 -1.98 7.04 1.52
CA GLY A 498 -3.04 6.48 2.36
C GLY A 498 -3.30 7.29 3.63
N LEU A 499 -4.46 7.07 4.25
CA LEU A 499 -4.73 7.50 5.63
C LEU A 499 -3.77 6.82 6.60
N VAL A 500 -3.45 5.56 6.33
CA VAL A 500 -2.27 4.83 6.81
C VAL A 500 -1.25 4.80 5.68
N ARG A 501 -0.06 5.37 5.89
CA ARG A 501 0.92 5.53 4.80
C ARG A 501 1.73 4.28 4.49
N THR A 502 1.54 3.21 5.26
CA THR A 502 2.10 1.86 5.02
C THR A 502 0.97 0.91 4.59
N PRO A 503 0.55 0.92 3.31
CA PRO A 503 -0.66 0.23 2.84
C PRO A 503 -0.58 -1.31 2.83
N ASP A 504 0.61 -1.87 3.06
CA ASP A 504 0.90 -3.30 3.22
C ASP A 504 1.16 -3.71 4.67
N ASN A 505 1.22 -2.75 5.60
CA ASN A 505 1.48 -3.02 7.01
C ASN A 505 0.66 -2.08 7.92
N VAL A 506 -0.43 -2.61 8.48
CA VAL A 506 -1.24 -1.94 9.52
C VAL A 506 -0.91 -2.45 10.95
N GLY A 507 0.17 -3.22 11.08
CA GLY A 507 0.71 -3.71 12.34
C GLY A 507 1.51 -2.67 13.10
N PHE A 508 2.28 -3.10 14.09
CA PHE A 508 3.02 -2.23 15.00
C PHE A 508 4.08 -1.37 14.32
N ALA A 509 4.81 -1.93 13.36
CA ALA A 509 5.85 -1.23 12.62
C ALA A 509 5.30 -0.34 11.49
N GLY A 510 3.99 -0.42 11.23
CA GLY A 510 3.29 0.42 10.27
C GLY A 510 2.87 1.76 10.88
N ASP A 511 2.51 2.69 10.00
CA ASP A 511 1.99 3.99 10.39
C ASP A 511 0.61 3.88 11.05
N ARG A 512 0.35 4.78 12.00
CA ARG A 512 -1.01 4.97 12.53
C ARG A 512 -1.86 5.76 11.52
N PRO A 513 -3.18 5.54 11.47
CA PRO A 513 -4.06 6.33 10.63
C PRO A 513 -4.03 7.80 11.05
N THR A 514 -3.85 8.70 10.08
CA THR A 514 -3.95 10.16 10.29
C THR A 514 -5.37 10.58 10.70
N HIS A 515 -6.37 9.85 10.20
CA HIS A 515 -7.80 10.06 10.43
C HIS A 515 -8.48 8.71 10.79
N PRO A 516 -8.30 8.19 12.03
CA PRO A 516 -8.83 6.87 12.41
C PRO A 516 -10.36 6.78 12.25
N GLN A 517 -11.07 7.83 12.64
CA GLN A 517 -12.53 7.90 12.52
C GLN A 517 -13.02 7.90 11.06
N LEU A 518 -12.29 8.58 10.17
CA LEU A 518 -12.61 8.56 8.73
C LEU A 518 -12.34 7.18 8.12
N LEU A 519 -11.24 6.53 8.51
CA LEU A 519 -10.89 5.20 8.04
C LEU A 519 -11.98 4.19 8.43
N ASP A 520 -12.42 4.21 9.69
CA ASP A 520 -13.50 3.34 10.19
C ASP A 520 -14.84 3.66 9.51
N TRP A 521 -15.15 4.95 9.31
CA TRP A 521 -16.36 5.36 8.59
C TRP A 521 -16.36 4.86 7.15
N LEU A 522 -15.26 5.04 6.40
CA LEU A 522 -15.13 4.54 5.04
C LEU A 522 -15.23 3.02 4.96
N ALA A 523 -14.59 2.31 5.90
CA ALA A 523 -14.64 0.85 5.99
C ALA A 523 -16.07 0.37 6.24
N HIS A 524 -16.79 1.01 7.16
CA HIS A 524 -18.20 0.75 7.42
C HIS A 524 -19.06 1.02 6.18
N GLU A 525 -18.85 2.17 5.50
CA GLU A 525 -19.58 2.54 4.28
C GLU A 525 -19.38 1.55 3.13
N LEU A 526 -18.17 0.97 2.99
CA LEU A 526 -17.89 -0.06 2.00
C LEU A 526 -18.71 -1.33 2.27
N VAL A 527 -18.67 -1.83 3.51
CA VAL A 527 -19.40 -3.04 3.91
C VAL A 527 -20.91 -2.83 3.82
N ALA A 528 -21.42 -1.71 4.35
CA ALA A 528 -22.84 -1.36 4.31
C ALA A 528 -23.35 -1.12 2.88
N GLY A 529 -22.47 -0.66 1.98
CA GLY A 529 -22.74 -0.49 0.55
C GLY A 529 -22.66 -1.78 -0.27
N GLY A 530 -22.57 -2.95 0.37
CA GLY A 530 -22.47 -4.25 -0.31
C GLY A 530 -21.15 -4.42 -1.07
N TRP A 531 -20.06 -3.90 -0.51
CA TRP A 531 -18.70 -4.00 -1.06
C TRP A 531 -18.51 -3.43 -2.47
N ARG A 532 -19.41 -2.55 -2.93
CA ARG A 532 -19.34 -1.92 -4.26
C ARG A 532 -18.28 -0.82 -4.30
N MET A 533 -17.22 -1.05 -5.06
CA MET A 533 -16.07 -0.14 -5.10
C MET A 533 -16.38 1.14 -5.88
N LYS A 534 -17.12 1.09 -7.01
CA LYS A 534 -17.45 2.29 -7.81
C LYS A 534 -18.18 3.36 -7.01
N ARG A 535 -19.08 2.96 -6.10
CA ARG A 535 -19.73 3.87 -5.15
C ARG A 535 -18.70 4.61 -4.28
N MET A 536 -17.67 3.90 -3.79
CA MET A 536 -16.60 4.50 -2.99
C MET A 536 -15.71 5.43 -3.83
N HIS A 537 -15.38 5.09 -5.08
CA HIS A 537 -14.68 6.02 -5.98
C HIS A 537 -15.49 7.32 -6.15
N LYS A 538 -16.79 7.21 -6.46
CA LYS A 538 -17.68 8.37 -6.59
C LYS A 538 -17.69 9.20 -5.31
N LEU A 539 -17.88 8.58 -4.15
CA LEU A 539 -17.89 9.25 -2.85
C LEU A 539 -16.61 10.08 -2.62
N LEU A 540 -15.43 9.51 -2.90
CA LEU A 540 -14.16 10.17 -2.68
C LEU A 540 -13.95 11.34 -3.65
N VAL A 541 -14.18 11.16 -4.95
CA VAL A 541 -13.95 12.24 -5.93
C VAL A 541 -14.99 13.36 -5.82
N MET A 542 -16.18 13.08 -5.30
CA MET A 542 -17.22 14.09 -5.04
C MET A 542 -16.94 14.96 -3.80
N SER A 543 -15.95 14.61 -2.97
CA SER A 543 -15.58 15.37 -1.77
C SER A 543 -14.94 16.72 -2.12
N GLU A 544 -15.17 17.74 -1.29
CA GLU A 544 -14.43 19.00 -1.41
C GLU A 544 -12.93 18.78 -1.19
N THR A 545 -12.57 17.82 -0.34
CA THR A 545 -11.19 17.40 -0.09
C THR A 545 -10.47 17.01 -1.38
N TYR A 546 -11.11 16.20 -2.24
CA TYR A 546 -10.55 15.81 -3.54
C TYR A 546 -10.52 16.98 -4.52
N ARG A 547 -11.47 17.91 -4.43
CA ARG A 547 -11.61 19.04 -5.38
C ARG A 547 -10.71 20.23 -5.08
N GLN A 548 -9.85 20.15 -4.07
CA GLN A 548 -8.88 21.17 -3.72
C GLN A 548 -7.87 21.43 -4.84
N SER A 549 -7.39 22.66 -4.93
CA SER A 549 -6.20 23.03 -5.69
C SER A 549 -4.95 22.44 -5.03
N SER A 550 -3.92 22.18 -5.83
CA SER A 550 -2.60 21.84 -5.32
C SER A 550 -1.82 23.07 -4.81
N ILE A 551 -2.30 24.27 -5.12
CA ILE A 551 -1.73 25.55 -4.69
C ILE A 551 -2.60 26.15 -3.60
N HIS A 552 -2.02 26.35 -2.41
CA HIS A 552 -2.65 27.04 -1.30
C HIS A 552 -2.04 28.45 -1.14
N PRO A 553 -2.84 29.54 -1.04
CA PRO A 553 -2.31 30.90 -0.89
C PRO A 553 -1.39 31.09 0.33
N ARG A 554 -1.68 30.36 1.41
CA ARG A 554 -0.89 30.33 2.65
C ARG A 554 0.10 29.16 2.75
N HIS A 555 0.51 28.56 1.63
CA HIS A 555 1.34 27.35 1.64
C HIS A 555 2.59 27.48 2.52
N ALA A 556 3.29 28.62 2.46
CA ALA A 556 4.50 28.85 3.25
C ALA A 556 4.26 28.72 4.76
N ASP A 557 3.10 29.15 5.26
CA ASP A 557 2.75 29.08 6.67
C ASP A 557 2.30 27.67 7.08
N LEU A 558 1.43 27.06 6.27
CA LEU A 558 0.81 25.76 6.61
C LEU A 558 1.81 24.60 6.48
N ALA A 559 2.73 24.67 5.52
CA ALA A 559 3.77 23.65 5.35
C ALA A 559 4.76 23.59 6.52
N VAL A 560 4.88 24.64 7.34
CA VAL A 560 5.69 24.57 8.58
C VAL A 560 5.01 23.69 9.63
N GLN A 561 3.67 23.63 9.63
CA GLN A 561 2.90 22.84 10.59
C GLN A 561 2.65 21.41 10.11
N ASP A 562 2.39 21.24 8.82
CA ASP A 562 2.11 19.95 8.18
C ASP A 562 2.75 19.87 6.79
N ALA A 563 4.08 19.77 6.76
CA ALA A 563 4.89 19.69 5.54
C ALA A 563 4.52 18.49 4.66
N ASP A 564 4.18 17.38 5.31
CA ASP A 564 3.85 16.14 4.63
C ASP A 564 2.40 16.09 4.14
N ASN A 565 1.59 17.12 4.40
CA ASN A 565 0.16 17.16 4.08
C ASN A 565 -0.56 15.90 4.62
N GLN A 566 -0.38 15.60 5.91
CA GLN A 566 -1.09 14.55 6.66
C GLN A 566 -2.55 14.92 6.94
N LEU A 567 -2.85 16.22 7.03
CA LEU A 567 -4.18 16.75 7.32
C LEU A 567 -4.99 17.11 6.06
N TRP A 568 -4.44 16.85 4.86
CA TRP A 568 -5.11 17.02 3.57
C TRP A 568 -5.57 18.45 3.29
N TRP A 569 -4.76 19.44 3.65
CA TRP A 569 -5.07 20.87 3.47
C TRP A 569 -4.88 21.38 2.03
N HIS A 570 -4.38 20.55 1.13
CA HIS A 570 -4.34 20.82 -0.32
C HIS A 570 -4.26 19.50 -1.12
N ALA A 571 -4.54 19.56 -2.43
CA ALA A 571 -4.32 18.41 -3.31
C ALA A 571 -2.82 18.16 -3.56
N ARG A 572 -2.42 16.89 -3.63
CA ARG A 572 -1.03 16.53 -3.94
C ARG A 572 -0.77 16.61 -5.44
N ARG A 573 0.36 17.23 -5.82
CA ARG A 573 0.89 17.12 -7.18
C ARG A 573 1.39 15.71 -7.40
N ARG A 574 0.94 15.07 -8.49
CA ARG A 574 1.26 13.67 -8.81
C ARG A 574 1.83 13.60 -10.22
N ARG A 575 2.99 12.93 -10.34
CA ARG A 575 3.59 12.54 -11.61
C ARG A 575 2.77 11.39 -12.19
N LEU A 576 2.57 11.38 -13.51
CA LEU A 576 2.00 10.24 -14.21
C LEU A 576 2.88 9.00 -13.98
N ASP A 577 2.26 7.87 -13.64
CA ASP A 577 2.95 6.58 -13.61
C ASP A 577 3.38 6.14 -15.01
N ALA A 578 4.28 5.16 -15.09
CA ALA A 578 4.90 4.75 -16.35
C ALA A 578 3.88 4.40 -17.45
N GLU A 579 2.84 3.66 -17.08
CA GLU A 579 1.78 3.24 -17.98
C GLU A 579 0.92 4.42 -18.44
N ALA A 580 0.46 5.27 -17.51
CA ALA A 580 -0.30 6.47 -17.86
C ALA A 580 0.50 7.45 -18.71
N LEU A 581 1.80 7.61 -18.45
CA LEU A 581 2.68 8.45 -19.26
C LEU A 581 2.76 7.96 -20.71
N ARG A 582 3.00 6.66 -20.90
CA ARG A 582 3.04 6.07 -22.24
C ARG A 582 1.68 6.16 -22.93
N ASP A 583 0.60 5.92 -22.21
CA ASP A 583 -0.77 5.99 -22.73
C ASP A 583 -1.15 7.43 -23.11
N ALA A 584 -0.73 8.42 -22.31
CA ALA A 584 -0.87 9.84 -22.60
C ALA A 584 -0.12 10.23 -23.88
N LEU A 585 1.13 9.77 -24.05
CA LEU A 585 1.91 10.00 -25.28
C LEU A 585 1.18 9.45 -26.52
N LEU A 586 0.63 8.24 -26.46
CA LEU A 586 -0.18 7.65 -27.54
C LEU A 586 -1.46 8.45 -27.80
N SER A 587 -2.16 8.86 -26.74
CA SER A 587 -3.42 9.59 -26.82
C SER A 587 -3.24 10.96 -27.50
N VAL A 588 -2.29 11.77 -27.02
CA VAL A 588 -2.03 13.10 -27.59
C VAL A 588 -1.38 13.03 -28.98
N ALA A 589 -0.68 11.95 -29.30
CA ALA A 589 -0.20 11.67 -30.66
C ALA A 589 -1.30 11.13 -31.61
N GLY A 590 -2.49 10.82 -31.10
CA GLY A 590 -3.59 10.24 -31.87
C GLY A 590 -3.28 8.85 -32.40
N GLN A 591 -2.42 8.11 -31.70
CA GLN A 591 -1.97 6.77 -32.07
C GLN A 591 -2.61 5.68 -31.20
N LEU A 592 -3.25 6.02 -30.08
CA LEU A 592 -3.82 5.05 -29.14
C LEU A 592 -4.90 4.17 -29.79
N ASP A 593 -4.76 2.86 -29.66
CA ASP A 593 -5.83 1.89 -29.92
C ASP A 593 -6.63 1.65 -28.62
N PRO A 594 -7.92 2.02 -28.57
CA PRO A 594 -8.75 1.90 -27.38
C PRO A 594 -9.30 0.47 -27.14
N ALA A 595 -8.88 -0.54 -27.91
CA ALA A 595 -9.37 -1.91 -27.75
C ALA A 595 -9.01 -2.52 -26.38
N VAL A 596 -10.06 -2.85 -25.62
CA VAL A 596 -10.00 -3.46 -24.28
C VAL A 596 -9.94 -4.99 -24.39
N GLY A 597 -9.03 -5.60 -23.63
CA GLY A 597 -8.91 -7.05 -23.47
C GLY A 597 -8.18 -7.78 -24.60
N GLY A 598 -7.97 -9.07 -24.46
CA GLY A 598 -7.21 -9.92 -25.38
C GLY A 598 -5.72 -10.01 -25.06
N PRO A 599 -4.96 -10.84 -25.80
CA PRO A 599 -3.57 -11.15 -25.50
C PRO A 599 -2.65 -9.93 -25.38
N SER A 600 -1.61 -10.05 -24.56
CA SER A 600 -0.57 -9.03 -24.40
C SER A 600 0.25 -8.86 -25.68
N PHE A 601 0.69 -7.63 -25.98
CA PHE A 601 1.61 -7.35 -27.09
C PHE A 601 3.05 -7.26 -26.58
N ARG A 602 4.03 -7.71 -27.37
CA ARG A 602 5.45 -7.53 -27.03
C ARG A 602 5.93 -6.17 -27.50
N PRO A 603 6.44 -5.30 -26.61
CA PRO A 603 6.97 -4.00 -27.00
C PRO A 603 8.27 -4.17 -27.79
N ASP A 604 8.58 -3.18 -28.61
CA ASP A 604 9.92 -3.03 -29.17
C ASP A 604 10.93 -2.66 -28.07
N ILE A 605 12.03 -3.40 -27.98
CA ILE A 605 13.08 -3.23 -26.96
C ILE A 605 14.40 -2.93 -27.67
N SER A 606 15.11 -1.90 -27.18
CA SER A 606 16.35 -1.47 -27.83
C SER A 606 17.42 -2.57 -27.78
N PRO A 607 18.31 -2.64 -28.79
CA PRO A 607 19.39 -3.63 -28.81
C PRO A 607 20.26 -3.63 -27.55
N GLU A 608 20.52 -2.44 -26.98
CA GLU A 608 21.33 -2.26 -25.78
C GLU A 608 20.66 -2.88 -24.55
N ALA A 609 19.34 -2.75 -24.43
CA ALA A 609 18.59 -3.37 -23.34
C ALA A 609 18.57 -4.90 -23.46
N LEU A 610 18.63 -5.44 -24.69
CA LEU A 610 18.72 -6.88 -24.94
C LEU A 610 20.10 -7.47 -24.60
N GLU A 611 21.16 -6.67 -24.52
CA GLU A 611 22.50 -7.16 -24.16
C GLU A 611 22.58 -7.70 -22.74
N GLY A 612 21.70 -7.22 -21.85
CA GLY A 612 21.60 -7.70 -20.46
C GLY A 612 21.04 -9.12 -20.32
N LEU A 613 20.44 -9.68 -21.37
CA LEU A 613 19.87 -11.03 -21.32
C LEU A 613 20.93 -12.12 -21.51
N SER A 614 20.96 -13.11 -20.62
CA SER A 614 21.77 -14.33 -20.81
C SER A 614 21.39 -15.11 -22.07
N ARG A 615 20.14 -14.96 -22.56
CA ARG A 615 19.68 -15.50 -23.84
C ARG A 615 19.07 -14.39 -24.68
N LYS A 616 19.83 -13.83 -25.62
CA LYS A 616 19.39 -12.70 -26.48
C LYS A 616 18.09 -12.96 -27.25
N ASN A 617 17.80 -14.23 -27.59
CA ASN A 617 16.57 -14.63 -28.28
C ASN A 617 15.36 -14.81 -27.33
N ALA A 618 15.53 -14.66 -26.01
CA ALA A 618 14.48 -14.90 -25.01
C ALA A 618 13.51 -13.73 -24.84
N ALA A 619 13.79 -12.55 -25.40
CA ALA A 619 12.85 -11.42 -25.41
C ALA A 619 11.65 -11.62 -26.35
N GLY A 620 11.70 -12.65 -27.21
CA GLY A 620 10.74 -12.84 -28.29
C GLY A 620 10.85 -11.78 -29.38
N GLN A 621 10.06 -11.93 -30.45
CA GLN A 621 9.93 -10.88 -31.47
C GLN A 621 8.91 -9.83 -31.01
N PRO A 622 9.16 -8.53 -31.28
CA PRO A 622 8.19 -7.49 -30.99
C PRO A 622 6.90 -7.72 -31.80
N SER A 623 5.76 -7.38 -31.20
CA SER A 623 4.47 -7.43 -31.89
C SER A 623 4.43 -6.39 -33.02
N PRO A 624 3.55 -6.56 -34.02
CA PRO A 624 3.35 -5.56 -35.07
C PRO A 624 3.05 -4.16 -34.51
N PRO A 625 3.53 -3.07 -35.16
CA PRO A 625 3.40 -1.70 -34.63
C PRO A 625 1.97 -1.27 -34.30
N GLU A 626 0.97 -1.77 -35.02
CA GLU A 626 -0.44 -1.50 -34.76
C GLU A 626 -0.92 -2.09 -33.42
N GLN A 627 -0.43 -3.26 -33.03
CA GLN A 627 -0.77 -3.87 -31.74
C GLN A 627 -0.06 -3.17 -30.57
N GLN A 628 1.13 -2.62 -30.83
CA GLN A 628 1.88 -1.86 -29.84
C GLN A 628 1.20 -0.52 -29.51
N ARG A 629 0.19 -0.08 -30.26
CA ARG A 629 -0.56 1.16 -29.97
C ARG A 629 -1.60 1.03 -28.86
N ARG A 630 -1.79 -0.18 -28.34
CA ARG A 630 -2.71 -0.44 -27.24
C ARG A 630 -2.20 0.16 -25.93
N ARG A 631 -3.13 0.29 -24.98
CA ARG A 631 -2.83 0.69 -23.60
C ARG A 631 -1.71 -0.16 -23.01
N SER A 632 -0.86 0.47 -22.20
CA SER A 632 0.31 -0.11 -21.56
C SER A 632 -0.02 -1.29 -20.63
N VAL A 633 -1.25 -1.38 -20.11
CA VAL A 633 -1.72 -2.54 -19.32
C VAL A 633 -1.74 -3.85 -20.14
N TYR A 634 -1.77 -3.75 -21.48
CA TYR A 634 -1.68 -4.88 -22.41
C TYR A 634 -0.25 -5.16 -22.89
N MET A 635 0.74 -4.43 -22.39
CA MET A 635 2.13 -4.69 -22.72
C MET A 635 2.59 -5.96 -22.00
N PHE A 636 3.26 -6.84 -22.73
CA PHE A 636 3.81 -8.10 -22.20
C PHE A 636 4.86 -7.80 -21.12
N SER A 637 4.62 -8.29 -19.90
CA SER A 637 5.49 -8.05 -18.74
C SER A 637 6.39 -9.26 -18.50
N GLN A 638 7.61 -9.19 -19.03
CA GLN A 638 8.66 -10.19 -18.83
C GLN A 638 9.49 -9.85 -17.58
N ARG A 639 9.55 -10.76 -16.60
CA ARG A 639 10.21 -10.52 -15.31
C ARG A 639 11.72 -10.28 -15.43
N SER A 640 12.38 -10.97 -16.35
CA SER A 640 13.82 -10.81 -16.60
C SER A 640 14.18 -9.61 -17.47
N LEU A 641 13.19 -8.99 -18.13
CA LEU A 641 13.40 -7.88 -19.06
C LEU A 641 12.18 -6.98 -19.13
N LEU A 642 12.09 -6.03 -18.20
CA LEU A 642 11.11 -4.97 -18.26
C LEU A 642 11.54 -3.90 -19.27
N ALA A 643 10.57 -3.31 -19.97
CA ALA A 643 10.84 -2.25 -20.94
C ALA A 643 11.54 -1.04 -20.26
N PRO A 644 12.66 -0.52 -20.80
CA PRO A 644 13.43 0.54 -20.13
C PRO A 644 12.63 1.80 -19.80
N LEU A 645 11.69 2.19 -20.66
CA LEU A 645 10.82 3.34 -20.38
C LEU A 645 9.95 3.08 -19.13
N MET A 646 9.51 1.84 -18.90
CA MET A 646 8.69 1.51 -17.73
C MET A 646 9.51 1.56 -16.45
N THR A 647 10.71 0.98 -16.46
CA THR A 647 11.57 0.93 -15.27
C THR A 647 12.04 2.30 -14.83
N VAL A 648 12.40 3.19 -15.78
CA VAL A 648 12.81 4.57 -15.49
C VAL A 648 11.71 5.39 -14.81
N PHE A 649 10.44 5.09 -15.09
CA PHE A 649 9.29 5.77 -14.50
C PHE A 649 8.64 4.99 -13.36
N ASP A 650 9.43 4.16 -12.68
CA ASP A 650 9.11 3.43 -11.45
C ASP A 650 8.00 2.37 -11.61
N PHE A 651 8.02 1.59 -12.70
CA PHE A 651 7.22 0.37 -12.79
C PHE A 651 7.60 -0.61 -11.66
N CYS A 652 6.61 -1.33 -11.12
CA CYS A 652 6.82 -2.15 -9.94
C CYS A 652 7.69 -3.39 -10.20
N ASP A 653 8.38 -3.85 -9.16
CA ASP A 653 8.91 -5.21 -9.11
C ASP A 653 7.74 -6.19 -9.08
N THR A 654 7.62 -7.02 -10.10
CA THR A 654 6.53 -7.99 -10.21
C THR A 654 6.79 -9.24 -9.38
N THR A 655 7.94 -9.43 -8.73
CA THR A 655 8.29 -10.64 -7.94
C THR A 655 7.66 -10.67 -6.56
N GLN A 656 7.28 -9.52 -6.02
CA GLN A 656 6.65 -9.37 -4.70
C GLN A 656 5.45 -8.43 -4.77
N PRO A 657 4.47 -8.56 -3.85
CA PRO A 657 3.26 -7.73 -3.90
C PRO A 657 3.65 -6.26 -3.71
N CYS A 658 3.22 -5.38 -4.61
CA CYS A 658 3.54 -3.97 -4.54
C CYS A 658 2.29 -3.16 -4.15
N ALA A 659 2.16 -2.81 -2.86
CA ALA A 659 1.04 -1.96 -2.38
C ALA A 659 1.27 -0.46 -2.63
N GLN A 660 2.52 -0.06 -2.81
CA GLN A 660 2.91 1.31 -3.14
C GLN A 660 4.18 1.27 -3.98
N ARG A 661 4.14 1.90 -5.14
CA ARG A 661 5.33 2.11 -5.97
C ARG A 661 6.13 3.28 -5.43
N ASP A 662 7.45 3.22 -5.62
CA ASP A 662 8.29 4.39 -5.49
C ASP A 662 7.89 5.45 -6.53
N VAL A 663 8.03 6.72 -6.18
CA VAL A 663 7.84 7.84 -7.11
C VAL A 663 9.09 8.69 -7.04
N THR A 664 10.00 8.45 -7.97
CA THR A 664 11.25 9.18 -8.10
C THR A 664 11.08 10.38 -9.03
N ILE A 665 11.84 11.44 -8.75
CA ILE A 665 11.96 12.63 -9.60
C ILE A 665 13.45 12.87 -9.81
N VAL A 666 13.99 12.29 -10.89
CA VAL A 666 15.43 12.25 -11.13
C VAL A 666 15.78 12.64 -12.57
N ALA A 667 16.94 13.26 -12.77
CA ALA A 667 17.39 13.71 -14.10
C ALA A 667 17.39 12.62 -15.20
N PRO A 668 17.71 11.34 -14.91
CA PRO A 668 17.60 10.27 -15.90
C PRO A 668 16.21 10.11 -16.54
N GLN A 669 15.11 10.47 -15.84
CA GLN A 669 13.77 10.39 -16.40
C GLN A 669 13.55 11.38 -17.55
N ALA A 670 13.98 12.63 -17.36
CA ALA A 670 13.95 13.64 -18.41
C ALA A 670 14.86 13.24 -19.58
N LEU A 671 16.07 12.74 -19.29
CA LEU A 671 16.99 12.25 -20.32
C LEU A 671 16.43 11.05 -21.09
N ALA A 672 15.68 10.16 -20.43
CA ALA A 672 15.04 9.04 -21.10
C ALA A 672 14.03 9.53 -22.13
N LEU A 673 13.12 10.44 -21.77
CA LEU A 673 12.15 10.99 -22.74
C LEU A 673 12.81 11.81 -23.86
N LEU A 674 13.95 12.46 -23.59
CA LEU A 674 14.72 13.18 -24.60
C LEU A 674 15.40 12.27 -25.62
N ASN A 675 15.73 11.03 -25.28
CA ASN A 675 16.51 10.14 -26.16
C ASN A 675 15.75 8.87 -26.59
N ASN A 676 14.53 8.66 -26.09
CA ASN A 676 13.76 7.46 -26.34
C ASN A 676 13.10 7.50 -27.74
N ALA A 677 13.33 6.46 -28.53
CA ALA A 677 12.81 6.35 -29.90
C ALA A 677 11.27 6.41 -29.96
N PHE A 678 10.57 5.79 -29.00
CA PHE A 678 9.12 5.85 -28.93
C PHE A 678 8.63 7.28 -28.63
N ALA A 679 9.28 8.01 -27.71
CA ALA A 679 8.95 9.42 -27.45
C ALA A 679 9.15 10.31 -28.70
N HIS A 680 10.20 10.07 -29.48
CA HIS A 680 10.41 10.75 -30.78
C HIS A 680 9.33 10.39 -31.81
N GLN A 681 8.93 9.13 -31.91
CA GLN A 681 7.85 8.71 -32.80
C GLN A 681 6.52 9.38 -32.42
N MET A 682 6.19 9.46 -31.13
CA MET A 682 4.99 10.16 -30.64
C MET A 682 5.07 11.66 -30.90
N SER A 683 6.25 12.26 -30.75
CA SER A 683 6.48 13.68 -31.09
C SER A 683 6.28 13.96 -32.58
N ALA A 684 6.72 13.05 -33.45
CA ALA A 684 6.51 13.16 -34.88
C ALA A 684 5.02 13.07 -35.24
N ALA A 685 4.30 12.10 -34.69
CA ALA A 685 2.87 11.93 -34.91
C ALA A 685 2.05 13.13 -34.37
N LEU A 686 2.41 13.67 -33.21
CA LEU A 686 1.81 14.90 -32.67
C LEU A 686 2.04 16.10 -33.60
N ALA A 687 3.25 16.26 -34.15
CA ALA A 687 3.55 17.33 -35.08
C ALA A 687 2.72 17.25 -36.37
N GLU A 688 2.49 16.05 -36.90
CA GLU A 688 1.60 15.85 -38.06
C GLU A 688 0.16 16.27 -37.75
N ARG A 689 -0.34 15.96 -36.55
CA ARG A 689 -1.70 16.35 -36.12
C ARG A 689 -1.88 17.86 -35.98
N ALA A 690 -0.80 18.59 -35.68
CA ALA A 690 -0.82 20.04 -35.54
C ALA A 690 -0.38 20.79 -36.80
N MET A 691 -0.05 20.07 -37.88
CA MET A 691 0.43 20.68 -39.12
C MET A 691 -0.61 21.67 -39.69
N SER A 692 -0.18 22.91 -39.89
CA SER A 692 -0.96 23.99 -40.51
C SER A 692 -0.05 24.82 -41.40
N THR A 693 -0.59 25.57 -42.37
CA THR A 693 0.20 26.56 -43.13
C THR A 693 0.50 27.82 -42.31
N ASP A 694 -0.25 28.06 -41.24
CA ASP A 694 -0.01 29.15 -40.28
C ASP A 694 0.69 28.59 -39.04
N ASP A 695 1.88 29.13 -38.74
CA ASP A 695 2.68 28.76 -37.57
C ASP A 695 1.93 29.01 -36.26
N ASN A 696 1.17 30.10 -36.15
CA ASN A 696 0.43 30.40 -34.94
C ASN A 696 -0.69 29.39 -34.73
N ALA A 697 -1.43 29.03 -35.78
CA ALA A 697 -2.42 27.96 -35.71
C ALA A 697 -1.81 26.61 -35.32
N ALA A 698 -0.62 26.28 -35.85
CA ALA A 698 0.09 25.06 -35.48
C ALA A 698 0.52 25.04 -34.00
N ILE A 699 1.09 26.15 -33.51
CA ILE A 699 1.47 26.32 -32.10
C ILE A 699 0.25 26.17 -31.18
N VAL A 700 -0.85 26.86 -31.48
CA VAL A 700 -2.08 26.76 -30.69
C VAL A 700 -2.59 25.32 -30.67
N ARG A 701 -2.57 24.63 -31.81
CA ARG A 701 -3.02 23.23 -31.89
C ARG A 701 -2.13 22.28 -31.09
N LEU A 702 -0.80 22.49 -31.08
CA LEU A 702 0.12 21.69 -30.25
C LEU A 702 -0.19 21.80 -28.76
N TRP A 703 -0.42 23.01 -28.24
CA TRP A 703 -0.79 23.21 -26.85
C TRP A 703 -2.15 22.61 -26.50
N GLN A 704 -3.13 22.72 -27.41
CA GLN A 704 -4.44 22.10 -27.22
C GLN A 704 -4.33 20.58 -27.12
N LEU A 705 -3.55 19.96 -28.01
CA LEU A 705 -3.38 18.51 -28.05
C LEU A 705 -2.56 17.97 -26.87
N ALA A 706 -1.44 18.62 -26.55
CA ALA A 706 -0.50 18.14 -25.52
C ALA A 706 -0.91 18.54 -24.11
N LEU A 707 -1.39 19.77 -23.91
CA LEU A 707 -1.62 20.36 -22.58
C LEU A 707 -3.09 20.70 -22.30
N GLY A 708 -3.98 20.48 -23.27
CA GLY A 708 -5.42 20.72 -23.06
C GLY A 708 -5.78 22.19 -22.85
N ARG A 709 -4.92 23.13 -23.26
CA ARG A 709 -5.16 24.57 -23.14
C ARG A 709 -4.54 25.34 -24.30
N ARG A 710 -4.73 26.66 -24.32
CA ARG A 710 -4.02 27.55 -25.25
C ARG A 710 -2.69 28.01 -24.63
N PRO A 711 -1.66 28.30 -25.45
CA PRO A 711 -0.42 28.89 -24.96
C PRO A 711 -0.68 30.29 -24.42
N SER A 712 0.03 30.67 -23.37
CA SER A 712 0.11 32.07 -22.93
C SER A 712 0.83 32.92 -23.99
N ASP A 713 0.78 34.24 -23.87
CA ASP A 713 1.49 35.14 -24.78
C ASP A 713 3.01 34.92 -24.78
N THR A 714 3.58 34.63 -23.60
CA THR A 714 5.01 34.34 -23.44
C THR A 714 5.39 32.99 -24.03
N GLU A 715 4.58 31.96 -23.80
CA GLU A 715 4.79 30.63 -24.38
C GLU A 715 4.66 30.66 -25.90
N ARG A 716 3.67 31.37 -26.43
CA ARG A 716 3.47 31.55 -27.87
C ARG A 716 4.67 32.26 -28.51
N ALA A 717 5.18 33.31 -27.88
CA ALA A 717 6.37 34.02 -28.37
C ALA A 717 7.61 33.09 -28.39
N ALA A 718 7.86 32.35 -27.30
CA ALA A 718 8.96 31.39 -27.22
C ALA A 718 8.83 30.26 -28.26
N ALA A 719 7.61 29.77 -28.49
CA ALA A 719 7.33 28.75 -29.50
C ALA A 719 7.63 29.24 -30.92
N HIS A 720 7.24 30.48 -31.25
CA HIS A 720 7.59 31.08 -32.54
C HIS A 720 9.11 31.23 -32.72
N GLU A 721 9.81 31.70 -31.69
CA GLU A 721 11.27 31.82 -31.72
C GLU A 721 11.95 30.46 -31.92
N HIS A 722 11.45 29.42 -31.23
CA HIS A 722 11.92 28.05 -31.39
C HIS A 722 11.73 27.55 -32.82
N LEU A 723 10.52 27.70 -33.40
CA LEU A 723 10.24 27.28 -34.77
C LEU A 723 11.13 27.98 -35.78
N LEU A 724 11.32 29.29 -35.64
CA LEU A 724 12.20 30.07 -36.53
C LEU A 724 13.66 29.64 -36.43
N THR A 725 14.13 29.34 -35.22
CA THR A 725 15.52 28.92 -34.97
C THR A 725 15.77 27.52 -35.50
N GLN A 726 14.89 26.56 -35.19
CA GLN A 726 15.01 25.18 -35.66
C GLN A 726 14.82 25.06 -37.16
N THR A 727 13.89 25.82 -37.76
CA THR A 727 13.72 25.82 -39.22
C THR A 727 15.00 26.27 -39.92
N ARG A 728 15.63 27.36 -39.45
CA ARG A 728 16.93 27.82 -39.99
C ARG A 728 18.02 26.76 -39.81
N HIS A 729 18.09 26.12 -38.65
CA HIS A 729 19.05 25.05 -38.39
C HIS A 729 18.92 23.91 -39.42
N TYR A 730 17.70 23.38 -39.62
CA TYR A 730 17.46 22.29 -40.56
C TYR A 730 17.59 22.70 -42.03
N GLN A 731 17.34 23.96 -42.39
CA GLN A 731 17.60 24.47 -43.74
C GLN A 731 19.08 24.43 -44.09
N THR A 732 19.95 24.71 -43.11
CA THR A 732 21.41 24.69 -43.27
C THR A 732 22.03 23.30 -43.10
N ALA A 733 21.22 22.26 -42.83
CA ALA A 733 21.71 20.90 -42.66
C ALA A 733 22.21 20.31 -43.99
N THR A 734 23.23 19.45 -43.92
CA THR A 734 23.95 18.92 -45.08
C THR A 734 23.13 17.95 -45.94
N SER A 735 22.01 17.43 -45.42
CA SER A 735 21.13 16.53 -46.17
C SER A 735 19.98 17.27 -46.84
N SER A 736 19.78 17.02 -48.15
CA SER A 736 18.70 17.63 -48.94
C SER A 736 17.30 17.29 -48.39
N GLU A 737 17.15 16.11 -47.79
CA GLU A 737 15.89 15.65 -47.20
C GLU A 737 15.51 16.43 -45.92
N GLN A 738 16.48 16.77 -45.07
CA GLN A 738 16.24 17.61 -43.89
C GLN A 738 15.96 19.06 -44.28
N SER A 739 16.67 19.59 -45.28
CA SER A 739 16.47 20.96 -45.77
C SER A 739 15.06 21.14 -46.35
N ASN A 740 14.60 20.19 -47.17
CA ASN A 740 13.26 20.18 -47.78
C ASN A 740 12.13 20.01 -46.74
N ASN A 741 12.41 19.43 -45.58
CA ASN A 741 11.45 19.18 -44.49
C ASN A 741 11.69 20.04 -43.24
N SER A 742 12.48 21.11 -43.35
CA SER A 742 12.97 21.90 -42.23
C SER A 742 11.88 22.40 -41.28
N ARG A 743 10.76 22.92 -41.81
CA ARG A 743 9.61 23.37 -41.00
C ARG A 743 8.93 22.21 -40.25
N ARG A 744 8.76 21.07 -40.91
CA ARG A 744 8.19 19.86 -40.31
C ARG A 744 9.06 19.36 -39.15
N LEU A 745 10.38 19.35 -39.33
CA LEU A 745 11.35 18.98 -38.30
C LEU A 745 11.35 19.98 -37.13
N ALA A 746 11.17 21.27 -37.38
CA ALA A 746 11.01 22.27 -36.33
C ALA A 746 9.74 22.06 -35.49
N LEU A 747 8.61 21.72 -36.12
CA LEU A 747 7.37 21.37 -35.41
C LEU A 747 7.51 20.08 -34.60
N LEU A 748 8.21 19.06 -35.13
CA LEU A 748 8.55 17.85 -34.38
C LEU A 748 9.39 18.18 -33.14
N SER A 749 10.42 19.01 -33.29
CA SER A 749 11.24 19.47 -32.17
C SER A 749 10.40 20.19 -31.10
N LEU A 750 9.50 21.09 -31.50
CA LEU A 750 8.60 21.77 -30.55
C LEU A 750 7.64 20.78 -29.86
N SER A 751 7.11 19.81 -30.60
CA SER A 751 6.26 18.74 -30.05
C SER A 751 7.02 17.94 -28.99
N HIS A 752 8.28 17.62 -29.26
CA HIS A 752 9.14 16.89 -28.31
C HIS A 752 9.41 17.68 -27.03
N VAL A 753 9.59 19.01 -27.12
CA VAL A 753 9.72 19.90 -25.96
C VAL A 753 8.45 19.84 -25.09
N LEU A 754 7.26 19.91 -25.70
CA LEU A 754 5.99 19.86 -24.96
C LEU A 754 5.79 18.53 -24.24
N LEU A 755 6.10 17.41 -24.89
CA LEU A 755 5.97 16.08 -24.28
C LEU A 755 7.00 15.82 -23.16
N ASN A 756 8.01 16.69 -23.01
CA ASN A 756 9.01 16.64 -21.94
C ASN A 756 8.77 17.68 -20.84
N CYS A 757 7.74 18.52 -20.93
CA CYS A 757 7.50 19.55 -19.93
C CYS A 757 6.83 18.98 -18.66
N ASN A 758 7.07 19.63 -17.52
CA ASN A 758 6.45 19.22 -16.25
C ASN A 758 4.91 19.21 -16.34
N GLU A 759 4.31 20.16 -17.04
CA GLU A 759 2.85 20.21 -17.17
C GLU A 759 2.30 18.99 -17.90
N PHE A 760 3.05 18.37 -18.83
CA PHE A 760 2.64 17.11 -19.46
C PHE A 760 2.79 15.91 -18.51
N LEU A 761 3.88 15.89 -17.74
CA LEU A 761 4.26 14.77 -16.87
C LEU A 761 3.48 14.69 -15.55
N TYR A 762 2.74 15.73 -15.18
CA TYR A 762 1.99 15.81 -13.93
C TYR A 762 0.49 15.98 -14.20
N VAL A 763 -0.32 15.45 -13.28
CA VAL A 763 -1.80 15.51 -13.36
C VAL A 763 -2.32 16.94 -13.21
N ASP A 764 -1.64 17.74 -12.39
CA ASP A 764 -2.07 19.04 -11.85
C ASP A 764 -1.11 20.17 -12.19
#